data_AF-A0A0F7FJV2-F1
#
_entry.id   AF-A0A0F7FJV2-F1
#
_cell.length_a   1.000
_cell.length_b   1.000
_cell.length_c   1.000
_cell.angle_alpha   90.00
_cell.angle_beta   90.00
_cell.angle_gamma   90.00
#
_symmetry.space_group_name_H-M   'P 1'
#
loop_
_entity.id
_entity.type
_entity.pdbx_description
1 polymer ?
#
loop_
_entity_poly.entity_id
_entity_poly.type
_entity_poly.pdbx_seq_one_letter_code
_entity_poly.pdbx_strand_id
1 'polypeptide(L)'
;MFEYLTYMRRLIVSVLLVILLSSVAATILAAETTPVFYARVDYLLRTEENVELDFGSKSIIKLSSYAAPPGFTLESFTVVFEGKTPAQVIPIEYDKISKNMDVLASVTSFSGEITLGSNGYNGTVKAKLVTVFKRSSWVPLQDNLTIDTSEFKDTGLQVVVKVTIDNYAPYAVKSVTDPKGNELTSLSMQDKLPAGAFKVDPKHVEFDATTIGFGKYKIAFNVGDDYKLPNSFLVIEDRYMEVTIPAKTSKNYMLKSKAGWNTLGFIIVLYSVTPGPLSSDARVTGALVDKAFERSEEFEIRGASLLIPPLLMNYWIKAFLVYGNSAVISNNEGHDIQAIVIPIYYRQIGTWTPKGLVATINKKDVADAYSAYLVVQVPTIATIQSITLPGGQKIEGVESFTSNWLGTWRSAVIEKTEASIQVKNGDSIEEGDYFVEISWKPVKMIFTDPKGNPVPGVQVSVEGPQTAQVVSGVDGVASINVYTPGVYSIRANFKGSTIAALTLGTLIDTDFNIECKVYRLTVNVKNALGNPIAGASVTITNGNYTQTLESDSSGSVVFNQMPVGVYTVTAQYKRITSSMKVTLDGDKNVDINTGILFDIPFVGPVTAMEVAAVSAAAAVTSALFFRPRKEEEVAEIEIG
;
A
#
# COMPACT_ATOMS: atom_id res chain seq x y z
N MET A 1 -17.80 38.16 60.73
CA MET A 1 -17.09 36.95 60.23
C MET A 1 -17.97 36.08 59.32
N PHE A 2 -18.93 36.66 58.58
CA PHE A 2 -19.79 35.94 57.63
C PHE A 2 -19.91 36.63 56.26
N GLU A 3 -19.33 37.83 56.08
CA GLU A 3 -19.33 38.55 54.79
C GLU A 3 -18.02 38.38 54.00
N TYR A 4 -16.95 37.89 54.62
CA TYR A 4 -15.66 37.66 53.94
C TYR A 4 -15.60 36.33 53.17
N LEU A 5 -16.46 35.35 53.51
CA LEU A 5 -16.51 34.05 52.83
C LEU A 5 -17.30 34.08 51.51
N THR A 6 -18.23 35.03 51.36
CA THR A 6 -19.13 35.10 50.20
C THR A 6 -18.48 35.80 49.00
N TYR A 7 -17.49 36.67 49.25
CA TYR A 7 -16.74 37.38 48.20
C TYR A 7 -15.65 36.50 47.57
N MET A 8 -14.97 35.67 48.37
CA MET A 8 -13.99 34.68 47.86
C MET A 8 -14.63 33.58 47.00
N ARG A 9 -15.88 33.20 47.28
CA ARG A 9 -16.59 32.16 46.51
C ARG A 9 -17.03 32.65 45.12
N ARG A 10 -17.24 33.96 44.94
CA ARG A 10 -17.52 34.55 43.61
C ARG A 10 -16.24 34.78 42.81
N LEU A 11 -15.12 35.12 43.45
CA LEU A 11 -13.84 35.28 42.74
C LEU A 11 -13.30 33.94 42.21
N ILE A 12 -13.49 32.83 42.95
CA ILE A 12 -13.02 31.50 42.53
C ILE A 12 -13.88 30.90 41.40
N VAL A 13 -15.18 31.23 41.34
CA VAL A 13 -16.05 30.80 40.23
C VAL A 13 -15.84 31.65 38.98
N SER A 14 -15.47 32.93 39.11
CA SER A 14 -15.09 33.79 37.97
C SER A 14 -13.71 33.46 37.39
N VAL A 15 -12.77 32.95 38.20
CA VAL A 15 -11.45 32.51 37.73
C VAL A 15 -11.49 31.09 37.12
N LEU A 16 -12.42 30.22 37.55
CA LEU A 16 -12.63 28.92 36.87
C LEU A 16 -13.41 29.02 35.55
N LEU A 17 -14.20 30.08 35.32
CA LEU A 17 -14.94 30.26 34.06
C LEU A 17 -14.14 30.98 32.97
N VAL A 18 -13.01 31.62 33.32
CA VAL A 18 -12.09 32.28 32.36
C VAL A 18 -10.96 31.34 31.91
N ILE A 19 -10.76 30.21 32.59
CA ILE A 19 -9.79 29.16 32.20
C ILE A 19 -10.40 28.10 31.25
N LEU A 20 -11.72 28.17 30.97
CA LEU A 20 -12.39 27.24 30.04
C LEU A 20 -12.71 27.82 28.65
N LEU A 21 -12.11 28.97 28.30
CA LEU A 21 -12.25 29.61 26.99
C LEU A 21 -10.88 29.99 26.40
N SER A 22 -9.97 29.03 26.33
CA SER A 22 -8.75 29.18 25.52
C SER A 22 -8.24 27.84 25.03
N SER A 23 -8.90 27.30 24.01
CA SER A 23 -8.25 26.57 22.91
C SER A 23 -9.30 26.10 21.91
N VAL A 24 -10.04 27.03 21.28
CA VAL A 24 -10.38 26.79 19.88
C VAL A 24 -9.15 27.23 19.10
N ALA A 25 -8.09 26.41 19.16
CA ALA A 25 -7.13 26.44 18.09
C ALA A 25 -7.95 26.10 16.86
N ALA A 26 -8.16 27.08 15.98
CA ALA A 26 -8.62 26.81 14.64
C ALA A 26 -7.53 25.92 14.02
N THR A 27 -7.68 24.61 14.20
CA THR A 27 -7.05 23.64 13.34
C THR A 27 -7.59 23.98 11.97
N ILE A 28 -6.78 24.68 11.18
CA ILE A 28 -6.93 24.66 9.74
C ILE A 28 -6.82 23.17 9.42
N LEU A 29 -7.98 22.53 9.21
CA LEU A 29 -8.04 21.21 8.59
C LEU A 29 -7.37 21.42 7.24
N ALA A 30 -6.07 21.11 7.18
CA ALA A 30 -5.39 20.90 5.92
C ALA A 30 -6.30 19.97 5.13
N ALA A 31 -6.76 20.42 3.95
CA ALA A 31 -7.69 19.66 3.14
C ALA A 31 -7.17 18.24 3.01
N GLU A 32 -7.97 17.26 3.46
CA GLU A 32 -7.58 15.87 3.35
C GLU A 32 -7.35 15.56 1.87
N THR A 33 -6.12 15.20 1.53
CA THR A 33 -5.79 14.79 0.18
C THR A 33 -6.54 13.49 -0.10
N THR A 34 -7.20 13.40 -1.25
CA THR A 34 -7.82 12.15 -1.67
C THR A 34 -6.77 11.04 -1.73
N PRO A 35 -7.02 9.85 -1.14
CA PRO A 35 -6.07 8.75 -1.19
C PRO A 35 -5.79 8.35 -2.63
N VAL A 36 -4.51 8.25 -2.98
CA VAL A 36 -4.08 7.71 -4.27
C VAL A 36 -3.80 6.23 -4.09
N PHE A 37 -4.55 5.41 -4.80
CA PHE A 37 -4.32 3.97 -4.90
C PHE A 37 -3.49 3.67 -6.14
N TYR A 38 -2.69 2.60 -6.09
CA TYR A 38 -1.86 2.17 -7.22
C TYR A 38 -2.16 0.72 -7.58
N ALA A 39 -2.12 0.42 -8.88
CA ALA A 39 -1.98 -0.93 -9.38
C ALA A 39 -0.50 -1.29 -9.47
N ARG A 40 -0.14 -2.47 -8.97
CA ARG A 40 1.16 -3.09 -9.25
C ARG A 40 1.05 -3.82 -10.58
N VAL A 41 1.95 -3.50 -11.50
CA VAL A 41 2.06 -4.17 -12.81
C VAL A 41 3.37 -4.94 -12.83
N ASP A 42 3.28 -6.25 -12.82
CA ASP A 42 4.42 -7.16 -12.91
C ASP A 42 4.53 -7.69 -14.35
N TYR A 43 5.64 -7.38 -15.01
CA TYR A 43 6.04 -8.02 -16.26
C TYR A 43 6.92 -9.22 -15.91
N LEU A 44 6.50 -10.41 -16.33
CA LEU A 44 7.16 -11.68 -16.05
C LEU A 44 7.70 -12.26 -17.36
N LEU A 45 9.02 -12.37 -17.47
CA LEU A 45 9.67 -13.07 -18.57
C LEU A 45 9.99 -14.50 -18.11
N ARG A 46 9.52 -15.49 -18.87
CA ARG A 46 9.61 -16.89 -18.48
C ARG A 46 10.35 -17.72 -19.51
N THR A 47 11.26 -18.57 -19.01
CA THR A 47 11.89 -19.63 -19.78
C THR A 47 11.49 -20.98 -19.20
N GLU A 48 11.34 -21.97 -20.09
CA GLU A 48 11.13 -23.37 -19.73
C GLU A 48 12.12 -24.26 -20.49
N GLU A 49 12.80 -25.16 -19.78
CA GLU A 49 13.71 -26.15 -20.36
C GLU A 49 13.40 -27.53 -19.77
N ASN A 50 13.20 -28.54 -20.62
CA ASN A 50 13.03 -29.92 -20.15
C ASN A 50 14.40 -30.57 -19.95
N VAL A 51 14.60 -31.24 -18.82
CA VAL A 51 15.86 -31.87 -18.44
C VAL A 51 15.64 -33.27 -17.88
N GLU A 52 16.64 -34.13 -18.07
CA GLU A 52 16.72 -35.46 -17.47
C GLU A 52 17.81 -35.44 -16.40
N LEU A 53 17.43 -35.70 -15.14
CA LEU A 53 18.32 -35.66 -13.98
C LEU A 53 18.75 -37.07 -13.62
N ASP A 54 19.99 -37.41 -13.95
CA ASP A 54 20.57 -38.74 -13.70
C ASP A 54 21.18 -38.84 -12.30
N PHE A 55 20.54 -39.59 -11.42
CA PHE A 55 21.02 -39.84 -10.07
C PHE A 55 21.71 -41.20 -9.96
N GLY A 56 22.91 -41.22 -9.41
CA GLY A 56 23.51 -42.42 -8.82
C GLY A 56 23.07 -42.61 -7.38
N SER A 57 23.39 -43.74 -6.73
CA SER A 57 22.89 -44.06 -5.36
C SER A 57 23.18 -43.01 -4.27
N LYS A 58 24.25 -42.20 -4.43
CA LYS A 58 24.65 -41.12 -3.51
C LYS A 58 25.26 -39.96 -4.32
N SER A 59 24.50 -39.43 -5.27
CA SER A 59 24.96 -38.34 -6.15
C SER A 59 24.36 -37.00 -5.73
N ILE A 60 25.03 -35.91 -6.14
CA ILE A 60 24.56 -34.54 -5.98
C ILE A 60 24.52 -33.91 -7.37
N ILE A 61 23.42 -33.24 -7.69
CA ILE A 61 23.23 -32.47 -8.92
C ILE A 61 23.03 -31.01 -8.52
N LYS A 62 23.80 -30.12 -9.15
CA LYS A 62 23.69 -28.67 -8.99
C LYS A 62 23.13 -28.06 -10.25
N LEU A 63 22.18 -27.16 -10.09
CA LEU A 63 21.47 -26.47 -11.16
C LEU A 63 21.52 -24.97 -10.89
N SER A 64 21.69 -24.17 -11.94
CA SER A 64 21.76 -22.72 -11.86
C SER A 64 20.89 -22.07 -12.92
N SER A 65 20.28 -20.95 -12.58
CA SER A 65 19.48 -20.15 -13.50
C SER A 65 20.34 -19.37 -14.48
N TYR A 66 19.70 -18.85 -15.53
CA TYR A 66 20.31 -17.86 -16.40
C TYR A 66 20.43 -16.49 -15.72
N ALA A 67 21.31 -15.64 -16.25
CA ALA A 67 21.41 -14.25 -15.83
C ALA A 67 20.16 -13.45 -16.22
N ALA A 68 19.76 -12.51 -15.36
CA ALA A 68 18.59 -11.68 -15.61
C ALA A 68 18.81 -10.75 -16.83
N PRO A 69 17.81 -10.62 -17.72
CA PRO A 69 17.83 -9.61 -18.78
C PRO A 69 17.94 -8.18 -18.21
N PRO A 70 18.44 -7.20 -18.98
CA PRO A 70 18.53 -5.81 -18.53
C PRO A 70 17.18 -5.26 -18.03
N GLY A 71 17.19 -4.67 -16.84
CA GLY A 71 15.98 -4.08 -16.22
C GLY A 71 15.05 -5.10 -15.54
N PHE A 72 15.43 -6.39 -15.51
CA PHE A 72 14.72 -7.43 -14.79
C PHE A 72 15.54 -7.98 -13.63
N THR A 73 14.84 -8.56 -12.66
CA THR A 73 15.45 -9.30 -11.55
C THR A 73 14.97 -10.74 -11.59
N LEU A 74 15.80 -11.68 -11.11
CA LEU A 74 15.35 -13.06 -10.94
C LEU A 74 14.24 -13.09 -9.89
N GLU A 75 13.06 -13.56 -10.28
CA GLU A 75 11.95 -13.78 -9.35
C GLU A 75 12.03 -15.18 -8.76
N SER A 76 12.28 -16.18 -9.59
CA SER A 76 12.39 -17.57 -9.15
C SER A 76 13.09 -18.45 -10.20
N PHE A 77 13.86 -19.42 -9.72
CA PHE A 77 14.31 -20.57 -10.47
C PHE A 77 13.72 -21.83 -9.85
N THR A 78 12.94 -22.59 -10.62
CA THR A 78 12.18 -23.73 -10.12
C THR A 78 12.45 -24.99 -10.93
N VAL A 79 12.76 -26.08 -10.23
CA VAL A 79 12.76 -27.44 -10.80
C VAL A 79 11.38 -28.05 -10.55
N VAL A 80 10.61 -28.30 -11.61
CA VAL A 80 9.31 -28.95 -11.57
C VAL A 80 9.47 -30.40 -12.01
N PHE A 81 9.17 -31.37 -11.14
CA PHE A 81 9.32 -32.78 -11.47
C PHE A 81 8.14 -33.30 -12.30
N GLU A 82 8.44 -34.10 -13.32
CA GLU A 82 7.42 -34.75 -14.13
C GLU A 82 7.03 -36.09 -13.52
N GLY A 83 5.79 -36.19 -13.03
CA GLY A 83 5.28 -37.42 -12.41
C GLY A 83 5.64 -37.57 -10.94
N LYS A 84 5.69 -38.81 -10.45
CA LYS A 84 5.94 -39.11 -9.03
C LYS A 84 7.43 -39.10 -8.72
N THR A 85 7.89 -38.06 -8.04
CA THR A 85 9.28 -37.95 -7.59
C THR A 85 9.64 -39.08 -6.62
N PRO A 86 10.77 -39.80 -6.83
CA PRO A 86 11.25 -40.82 -5.89
C PRO A 86 11.53 -40.22 -4.51
N ALA A 87 11.10 -40.89 -3.45
CA ALA A 87 11.22 -40.39 -2.06
C ALA A 87 12.68 -40.21 -1.60
N GLN A 88 13.63 -40.85 -2.27
CA GLN A 88 15.06 -40.77 -2.01
C GLN A 88 15.74 -39.54 -2.64
N VAL A 89 15.04 -38.81 -3.53
CA VAL A 89 15.52 -37.53 -4.08
C VAL A 89 15.24 -36.45 -3.05
N ILE A 90 16.30 -35.81 -2.56
CA ILE A 90 16.24 -34.85 -1.46
C ILE A 90 16.75 -33.48 -1.91
N PRO A 91 15.97 -32.40 -1.72
CA PRO A 91 16.48 -31.04 -1.87
C PRO A 91 17.51 -30.73 -0.79
N ILE A 92 18.64 -30.14 -1.17
CA ILE A 92 19.76 -29.79 -0.26
C ILE A 92 19.89 -28.27 -0.15
N GLU A 93 19.87 -27.57 -1.27
CA GLU A 93 19.99 -26.10 -1.35
C GLU A 93 18.80 -25.56 -2.15
N TYR A 94 17.93 -24.81 -1.47
CA TYR A 94 16.65 -24.30 -1.98
C TYR A 94 16.05 -23.29 -0.99
N ASP A 95 15.05 -22.53 -1.44
CA ASP A 95 14.25 -21.62 -0.60
C ASP A 95 12.88 -22.21 -0.27
N LYS A 96 12.20 -22.80 -1.26
CA LYS A 96 10.86 -23.37 -1.09
C LYS A 96 10.70 -24.70 -1.82
N ILE A 97 9.76 -25.52 -1.35
CA ILE A 97 9.29 -26.71 -2.05
C ILE A 97 7.78 -26.66 -2.26
N SER A 98 7.31 -27.39 -3.27
CA SER A 98 5.89 -27.75 -3.37
C SER A 98 5.70 -29.26 -3.23
N LYS A 99 4.60 -29.66 -2.58
CA LYS A 99 4.19 -31.05 -2.43
C LYS A 99 2.76 -31.26 -2.89
N ASN A 100 2.54 -32.35 -3.61
CA ASN A 100 1.22 -32.83 -3.98
C ASN A 100 1.01 -34.22 -3.38
N MET A 101 0.01 -34.36 -2.51
CA MET A 101 -0.28 -35.60 -1.77
C MET A 101 0.98 -36.21 -1.13
N ASP A 102 1.73 -35.39 -0.39
CA ASP A 102 3.02 -35.71 0.25
C ASP A 102 4.19 -36.08 -0.69
N VAL A 103 4.01 -36.03 -2.01
CA VAL A 103 5.09 -36.22 -2.99
C VAL A 103 5.69 -34.87 -3.37
N LEU A 104 7.03 -34.78 -3.38
CA LEU A 104 7.75 -33.60 -3.84
C LEU A 104 7.40 -33.30 -5.31
N ALA A 105 6.85 -32.13 -5.58
CA ALA A 105 6.39 -31.71 -6.90
C ALA A 105 7.34 -30.68 -7.54
N SER A 106 7.87 -29.74 -6.73
CA SER A 106 8.86 -28.78 -7.20
C SER A 106 9.80 -28.31 -6.10
N VAL A 107 10.92 -27.74 -6.51
CA VAL A 107 11.92 -27.07 -5.67
C VAL A 107 12.22 -25.71 -6.27
N THR A 108 12.22 -24.66 -5.46
CA THR A 108 12.35 -23.27 -5.90
C THR A 108 13.48 -22.57 -5.16
N SER A 109 14.22 -21.75 -5.89
CA SER A 109 15.29 -20.88 -5.40
C SER A 109 15.08 -19.45 -5.90
N PHE A 110 15.30 -18.47 -5.01
CA PHE A 110 15.31 -17.05 -5.30
C PHE A 110 16.72 -16.53 -5.57
N SER A 111 17.76 -17.28 -5.19
CA SER A 111 19.15 -16.97 -5.56
C SER A 111 19.50 -17.43 -6.97
N GLY A 112 18.75 -18.39 -7.51
CA GLY A 112 19.00 -19.01 -8.81
C GLY A 112 19.80 -20.30 -8.73
N GLU A 113 20.15 -20.77 -7.54
CA GLU A 113 20.90 -22.03 -7.34
C GLU A 113 20.04 -23.07 -6.63
N ILE A 114 20.02 -24.29 -7.18
CA ILE A 114 19.35 -25.45 -6.58
C ILE A 114 20.32 -26.63 -6.54
N THR A 115 20.41 -27.28 -5.37
CA THR A 115 21.15 -28.52 -5.22
C THR A 115 20.21 -29.66 -4.82
N LEU A 116 20.22 -30.75 -5.59
CA LEU A 116 19.46 -31.98 -5.33
C LEU A 116 20.43 -33.13 -5.03
N GLY A 117 20.08 -33.97 -4.06
CA GLY A 117 20.81 -35.19 -3.74
C GLY A 117 19.96 -36.44 -3.89
N SER A 118 20.61 -37.60 -3.96
CA SER A 118 19.96 -38.90 -3.85
C SER A 118 20.50 -39.67 -2.65
N ASN A 119 19.62 -40.39 -1.94
CA ASN A 119 20.00 -41.35 -0.92
C ASN A 119 19.38 -42.72 -1.20
N GLY A 120 20.08 -43.54 -1.98
CA GLY A 120 19.68 -44.90 -2.34
C GLY A 120 18.87 -45.01 -3.64
N TYR A 121 18.62 -43.91 -4.34
CA TYR A 121 18.02 -43.94 -5.68
C TYR A 121 19.06 -43.98 -6.78
N ASN A 122 18.85 -44.85 -7.78
CA ASN A 122 19.68 -44.95 -8.96
C ASN A 122 18.76 -44.97 -10.18
N GLY A 123 18.81 -43.90 -10.98
CA GLY A 123 17.94 -43.73 -12.13
C GLY A 123 17.77 -42.28 -12.54
N THR A 124 16.97 -42.08 -13.59
CA THR A 124 16.72 -40.78 -14.21
C THR A 124 15.39 -40.22 -13.71
N VAL A 125 15.35 -38.92 -13.41
CA VAL A 125 14.12 -38.18 -13.08
C VAL A 125 13.92 -37.09 -14.12
N LYS A 126 12.76 -37.09 -14.78
CA LYS A 126 12.40 -36.03 -15.72
C LYS A 126 11.92 -34.81 -14.96
N ALA A 127 12.40 -33.64 -15.36
CA ALA A 127 12.02 -32.38 -14.76
C ALA A 127 12.00 -31.26 -15.80
N LYS A 128 11.35 -30.16 -15.44
CA LYS A 128 11.34 -28.92 -16.19
C LYS A 128 11.97 -27.82 -15.33
N LEU A 129 12.97 -27.14 -15.87
CA LEU A 129 13.55 -25.94 -15.30
C LEU A 129 12.72 -24.74 -15.74
N VAL A 130 12.19 -24.00 -14.78
CA VAL A 130 11.39 -22.80 -15.01
C VAL A 130 12.11 -21.62 -14.39
N THR A 131 12.55 -20.67 -15.20
CA THR A 131 13.11 -19.40 -14.70
C THR A 131 12.12 -18.28 -14.97
N VAL A 132 11.84 -17.47 -13.96
CA VAL A 132 10.97 -16.30 -14.06
C VAL A 132 11.79 -15.07 -13.69
N PHE A 133 11.80 -14.09 -14.57
CA PHE A 133 12.36 -12.77 -14.31
C PHE A 133 11.23 -11.75 -14.19
N LYS A 134 11.31 -10.87 -13.21
CA LYS A 134 10.28 -9.86 -12.93
C LYS A 134 10.81 -8.45 -13.04
N ARG A 135 9.98 -7.58 -13.63
CA ARG A 135 10.08 -6.13 -13.57
C ARG A 135 8.73 -5.58 -13.15
N SER A 136 8.69 -4.83 -12.05
CA SER A 136 7.44 -4.27 -11.49
C SER A 136 7.37 -2.76 -11.72
N SER A 137 6.16 -2.24 -11.93
CA SER A 137 5.87 -0.81 -11.88
C SER A 137 4.60 -0.52 -11.09
N TRP A 138 4.47 0.71 -10.61
CA TRP A 138 3.33 1.19 -9.85
C TRP A 138 2.62 2.27 -10.65
N VAL A 139 1.36 2.04 -11.01
CA VAL A 139 0.57 2.99 -11.81
C VAL A 139 -0.61 3.49 -10.98
N PRO A 140 -0.79 4.81 -10.79
CA PRO A 140 -1.94 5.35 -10.09
C PRO A 140 -3.25 4.86 -10.71
N LEU A 141 -4.18 4.40 -9.88
CA LEU A 141 -5.51 3.97 -10.32
C LEU A 141 -6.37 5.17 -10.71
N GLN A 142 -7.05 5.01 -11.84
CA GLN A 142 -8.08 5.89 -12.38
C GLN A 142 -9.20 4.97 -12.92
N ASP A 143 -10.13 5.52 -13.71
CA ASP A 143 -11.18 4.72 -14.35
C ASP A 143 -10.61 3.65 -15.31
N ASN A 144 -9.42 3.90 -15.88
CA ASN A 144 -8.77 2.98 -16.79
C ASN A 144 -7.24 2.95 -16.57
N LEU A 145 -6.64 1.79 -16.83
CA LEU A 145 -5.21 1.55 -16.86
C LEU A 145 -4.81 1.04 -18.23
N THR A 146 -3.73 1.58 -18.80
CA THR A 146 -3.14 1.10 -20.07
C THR A 146 -1.82 0.42 -19.79
N ILE A 147 -1.67 -0.79 -20.30
CA ILE A 147 -0.44 -1.59 -20.21
C ILE A 147 0.11 -1.77 -21.62
N ASP A 148 1.38 -1.45 -21.84
CA ASP A 148 2.03 -1.61 -23.15
C ASP A 148 3.04 -2.75 -23.08
N THR A 149 2.84 -3.78 -23.90
CA THR A 149 3.76 -4.93 -24.01
C THR A 149 4.58 -4.92 -25.30
N SER A 150 4.51 -3.84 -26.09
CA SER A 150 5.16 -3.77 -27.41
C SER A 150 6.68 -3.94 -27.35
N GLU A 151 7.32 -3.49 -26.27
CA GLU A 151 8.77 -3.60 -26.09
C GLU A 151 9.28 -5.05 -26.00
N PHE A 152 8.39 -6.01 -25.68
CA PHE A 152 8.80 -7.40 -25.46
C PHE A 152 8.65 -8.31 -26.68
N LYS A 153 8.10 -7.78 -27.79
CA LYS A 153 7.74 -8.55 -28.98
C LYS A 153 8.90 -9.37 -29.54
N ASP A 154 10.12 -8.82 -29.48
CA ASP A 154 11.31 -9.42 -30.08
C ASP A 154 12.21 -10.14 -29.06
N THR A 155 11.74 -10.34 -27.82
CA THR A 155 12.53 -11.00 -26.76
C THR A 155 12.70 -12.50 -26.98
N GLY A 156 11.79 -13.14 -27.73
CA GLY A 156 11.74 -14.60 -27.88
C GLY A 156 11.36 -15.36 -26.61
N LEU A 157 11.00 -14.66 -25.53
CA LEU A 157 10.61 -15.22 -24.24
C LEU A 157 9.08 -15.25 -24.11
N GLN A 158 8.57 -16.11 -23.21
CA GLN A 158 7.17 -16.01 -22.81
C GLN A 158 7.00 -14.77 -21.91
N VAL A 159 5.97 -13.96 -22.18
CA VAL A 159 5.72 -12.70 -21.48
C VAL A 159 4.34 -12.75 -20.85
N VAL A 160 4.32 -12.88 -19.52
CA VAL A 160 3.09 -12.83 -18.72
C VAL A 160 3.03 -11.49 -18.00
N VAL A 161 1.87 -10.85 -18.01
CA VAL A 161 1.62 -9.63 -17.24
C VAL A 161 0.65 -9.96 -16.11
N LYS A 162 1.01 -9.59 -14.87
CA LYS A 162 0.10 -9.62 -13.72
C LYS A 162 -0.15 -8.20 -13.23
N VAL A 163 -1.43 -7.82 -13.15
CA VAL A 163 -1.89 -6.56 -12.55
C VAL A 163 -2.57 -6.90 -11.23
N THR A 164 -2.17 -6.21 -10.16
CA THR A 164 -2.67 -6.44 -8.79
C THR A 164 -3.08 -5.13 -8.14
N ILE A 165 -4.23 -5.12 -7.48
CA ILE A 165 -4.78 -3.98 -6.74
C ILE A 165 -5.02 -4.40 -5.30
N ASP A 166 -4.73 -3.52 -4.34
CA ASP A 166 -5.00 -3.80 -2.93
C ASP A 166 -6.49 -4.10 -2.68
N ASN A 167 -6.77 -5.09 -1.83
CA ASN A 167 -8.13 -5.48 -1.48
C ASN A 167 -8.99 -4.31 -0.99
N TYR A 168 -8.43 -3.47 -0.13
CA TYR A 168 -9.11 -2.33 0.46
C TYR A 168 -9.20 -1.10 -0.46
N ALA A 169 -8.63 -1.16 -1.67
CA ALA A 169 -8.85 -0.15 -2.69
C ALA A 169 -10.30 -0.24 -3.22
N PRO A 170 -11.01 0.89 -3.41
CA PRO A 170 -12.41 0.92 -3.87
C PRO A 170 -12.54 0.69 -5.39
N TYR A 171 -11.76 -0.24 -5.95
CA TYR A 171 -11.71 -0.55 -7.38
C TYR A 171 -11.96 -2.03 -7.61
N ALA A 172 -12.72 -2.37 -8.65
CA ALA A 172 -12.81 -3.74 -9.16
C ALA A 172 -12.61 -3.78 -10.67
N VAL A 173 -11.93 -4.81 -11.18
CA VAL A 173 -11.80 -5.05 -12.62
C VAL A 173 -13.19 -5.18 -13.24
N LYS A 174 -13.45 -4.36 -14.26
CA LYS A 174 -14.71 -4.36 -15.01
C LYS A 174 -14.56 -5.11 -16.32
N SER A 175 -13.53 -4.76 -17.09
CA SER A 175 -13.25 -5.39 -18.38
C SER A 175 -11.79 -5.23 -18.77
N VAL A 176 -11.33 -6.12 -19.64
CA VAL A 176 -9.98 -6.08 -20.21
C VAL A 176 -10.08 -6.15 -21.72
N THR A 177 -9.47 -5.18 -22.42
CA THR A 177 -9.44 -5.10 -23.88
C THR A 177 -8.03 -5.36 -24.39
N ASP A 178 -7.89 -6.26 -25.36
CA ASP A 178 -6.63 -6.60 -26.01
C ASP A 178 -6.20 -5.52 -27.04
N PRO A 179 -4.98 -5.61 -27.60
CA PRO A 179 -4.48 -4.64 -28.58
C PRO A 179 -5.26 -4.59 -29.91
N LYS A 180 -6.10 -5.58 -30.18
CA LYS A 180 -6.95 -5.66 -31.38
C LYS A 180 -8.36 -5.12 -31.11
N GLY A 181 -8.66 -4.69 -29.89
CA GLY A 181 -9.96 -4.18 -29.48
C GLY A 181 -10.95 -5.26 -29.01
N ASN A 182 -10.52 -6.51 -28.83
CA ASN A 182 -11.38 -7.57 -28.32
C ASN A 182 -11.46 -7.54 -26.79
N GLU A 183 -12.64 -7.81 -26.24
CA GLU A 183 -12.85 -7.89 -24.79
C GLU A 183 -12.53 -9.29 -24.26
N LEU A 184 -11.41 -9.43 -23.55
CA LEU A 184 -10.92 -10.69 -22.96
C LEU A 184 -11.80 -11.19 -21.81
N THR A 185 -12.54 -10.30 -21.15
CA THR A 185 -13.54 -10.65 -20.15
C THR A 185 -14.83 -11.25 -20.75
N SER A 186 -14.97 -11.25 -22.07
CA SER A 186 -16.08 -11.94 -22.76
C SER A 186 -15.76 -13.43 -22.98
N LEU A 187 -16.72 -14.32 -22.68
CA LEU A 187 -16.54 -15.74 -22.92
C LEU A 187 -16.29 -16.09 -24.39
N SER A 188 -16.89 -15.35 -25.32
CA SER A 188 -16.64 -15.54 -26.75
C SER A 188 -15.18 -15.37 -27.15
N MET A 189 -14.42 -14.60 -26.37
CA MET A 189 -12.97 -14.47 -26.54
C MET A 189 -12.21 -15.53 -25.73
N GLN A 190 -12.60 -15.79 -24.48
CA GLN A 190 -11.95 -16.80 -23.66
C GLN A 190 -12.05 -18.22 -24.27
N ASP A 191 -13.13 -18.55 -24.96
CA ASP A 191 -13.28 -19.83 -25.67
C ASP A 191 -12.30 -20.01 -26.83
N LYS A 192 -11.73 -18.91 -27.36
CA LYS A 192 -10.69 -18.94 -28.40
C LYS A 192 -9.28 -19.01 -27.83
N LEU A 193 -9.14 -18.91 -26.51
CA LEU A 193 -7.86 -18.91 -25.81
C LEU A 193 -7.68 -20.21 -25.04
N PRO A 194 -6.43 -20.71 -24.93
CA PRO A 194 -6.11 -21.77 -23.99
C PRO A 194 -6.50 -21.37 -22.56
N ALA A 195 -7.02 -22.33 -21.78
CA ALA A 195 -7.28 -22.09 -20.36
C ALA A 195 -5.99 -21.61 -19.66
N GLY A 196 -6.11 -20.55 -18.86
CA GLY A 196 -4.99 -19.93 -18.16
C GLY A 196 -4.16 -18.92 -18.97
N ALA A 197 -4.39 -18.74 -20.27
CA ALA A 197 -3.76 -17.67 -21.05
C ALA A 197 -4.27 -16.27 -20.64
N PHE A 198 -5.46 -16.21 -20.05
CA PHE A 198 -6.07 -15.06 -19.42
C PHE A 198 -6.73 -15.53 -18.11
N LYS A 199 -6.54 -14.78 -17.03
CA LYS A 199 -7.19 -14.99 -15.74
C LYS A 199 -7.63 -13.65 -15.18
N VAL A 200 -8.76 -13.64 -14.48
CA VAL A 200 -9.30 -12.40 -13.94
C VAL A 200 -10.09 -12.64 -12.67
N ASP A 201 -9.94 -11.73 -11.72
CA ASP A 201 -10.81 -11.58 -10.56
C ASP A 201 -11.04 -10.08 -10.30
N PRO A 202 -11.84 -9.67 -9.29
CA PRO A 202 -12.09 -8.26 -9.02
C PRO A 202 -10.83 -7.42 -8.74
N LYS A 203 -9.72 -8.00 -8.28
CA LYS A 203 -8.48 -7.32 -7.87
C LYS A 203 -7.26 -7.66 -8.73
N HIS A 204 -7.35 -8.71 -9.56
CA HIS A 204 -6.24 -9.22 -10.33
C HIS A 204 -6.60 -9.45 -11.81
N VAL A 205 -5.62 -9.17 -12.67
CA VAL A 205 -5.63 -9.58 -14.07
C VAL A 205 -4.30 -10.27 -14.36
N GLU A 206 -4.33 -11.44 -14.99
CA GLU A 206 -3.15 -12.10 -15.53
C GLU A 206 -3.37 -12.44 -16.99
N PHE A 207 -2.40 -12.14 -17.86
CA PHE A 207 -2.50 -12.52 -19.26
C PHE A 207 -1.15 -12.83 -19.89
N ASP A 208 -1.13 -13.83 -20.76
CA ASP A 208 0.02 -14.20 -21.58
C ASP A 208 0.01 -13.40 -22.89
N ALA A 209 0.84 -12.36 -22.95
CA ALA A 209 0.96 -11.49 -24.10
C ALA A 209 1.60 -12.20 -25.32
N THR A 210 2.40 -13.24 -25.08
CA THR A 210 2.96 -14.08 -26.16
C THR A 210 1.86 -14.87 -26.85
N THR A 211 0.88 -15.36 -26.09
CA THR A 211 -0.27 -16.11 -26.62
C THR A 211 -1.35 -15.20 -27.22
N ILE A 212 -1.70 -14.08 -26.56
CA ILE A 212 -2.82 -13.21 -26.99
C ILE A 212 -2.36 -12.20 -28.06
N GLY A 213 -1.14 -11.68 -27.94
CA GLY A 213 -0.53 -10.73 -28.86
C GLY A 213 0.04 -9.50 -28.16
N PHE A 214 1.19 -9.02 -28.62
CA PHE A 214 1.84 -7.83 -28.06
C PHE A 214 1.13 -6.52 -28.48
N GLY A 215 1.14 -5.53 -27.60
CA GLY A 215 0.59 -4.20 -27.85
C GLY A 215 0.01 -3.54 -26.60
N LYS A 216 -0.95 -2.62 -26.81
CA LYS A 216 -1.60 -1.88 -25.72
C LYS A 216 -2.86 -2.59 -25.25
N TYR A 217 -2.86 -2.99 -23.98
CA TYR A 217 -4.01 -3.52 -23.28
C TYR A 217 -4.66 -2.41 -22.46
N LYS A 218 -5.99 -2.46 -22.35
CA LYS A 218 -6.76 -1.52 -21.52
C LYS A 218 -7.54 -2.28 -20.47
N ILE A 219 -7.38 -1.91 -19.21
CA ILE A 219 -8.15 -2.44 -18.08
C ILE A 219 -9.06 -1.32 -17.59
N ALA A 220 -10.37 -1.57 -17.58
CA ALA A 220 -11.36 -0.65 -17.03
C ALA A 220 -11.76 -1.10 -15.62
N PHE A 221 -12.05 -0.14 -14.74
CA PHE A 221 -12.44 -0.42 -13.37
C PHE A 221 -13.84 0.10 -13.04
N ASN A 222 -14.55 -0.64 -12.19
CA ASN A 222 -15.66 -0.08 -11.41
C ASN A 222 -15.09 0.57 -10.14
N VAL A 223 -15.65 1.71 -9.73
CA VAL A 223 -15.19 2.47 -8.56
C VAL A 223 -16.32 2.59 -7.55
N GLY A 224 -16.03 2.33 -6.27
CA GLY A 224 -17.00 2.38 -5.19
C GLY A 224 -16.60 1.57 -3.96
N ASP A 225 -17.19 1.91 -2.82
CA ASP A 225 -16.89 1.23 -1.54
C ASP A 225 -17.32 -0.24 -1.52
N ASP A 226 -18.33 -0.62 -2.31
CA ASP A 226 -18.80 -2.00 -2.46
C ASP A 226 -17.73 -2.94 -3.05
N TYR A 227 -16.69 -2.40 -3.68
CA TYR A 227 -15.59 -3.16 -4.25
C TYR A 227 -14.45 -3.41 -3.27
N LYS A 228 -14.53 -2.92 -2.03
CA LYS A 228 -13.52 -3.19 -1.00
C LYS A 228 -13.61 -4.63 -0.51
N LEU A 229 -12.48 -5.31 -0.49
CA LEU A 229 -12.30 -6.63 0.09
C LEU A 229 -11.44 -6.53 1.37
N PRO A 230 -11.63 -7.42 2.35
CA PRO A 230 -10.74 -7.54 3.49
C PRO A 230 -9.40 -8.16 3.09
N ASN A 231 -8.34 -7.92 3.87
CA ASN A 231 -7.02 -8.53 3.70
C ASN A 231 -6.83 -9.85 4.47
N SER A 232 -7.77 -10.18 5.35
CA SER A 232 -7.88 -11.49 5.96
C SER A 232 -9.33 -11.90 6.07
N PHE A 233 -9.65 -13.06 5.54
CA PHE A 233 -11.01 -13.54 5.48
C PHE A 233 -11.08 -15.06 5.43
N LEU A 234 -12.17 -15.57 5.96
CA LEU A 234 -12.58 -16.96 5.81
C LEU A 234 -13.42 -17.04 4.53
N VAL A 235 -13.00 -17.89 3.59
CA VAL A 235 -13.77 -18.25 2.39
C VAL A 235 -14.44 -19.59 2.64
N ILE A 236 -15.72 -19.71 2.30
CA ILE A 236 -16.43 -20.99 2.34
C ILE A 236 -16.92 -21.37 0.93
N GLU A 237 -16.69 -22.62 0.60
CA GLU A 237 -17.36 -23.32 -0.49
C GLU A 237 -18.61 -23.96 0.11
N ASP A 238 -19.79 -23.46 -0.25
CA ASP A 238 -21.04 -24.04 0.20
C ASP A 238 -21.27 -25.41 -0.47
N ARG A 239 -22.28 -26.15 0.00
CA ARG A 239 -22.63 -27.44 -0.62
C ARG A 239 -22.97 -27.25 -2.10
N TYR A 240 -22.34 -28.06 -2.93
CA TYR A 240 -22.53 -28.00 -4.38
C TYR A 240 -23.89 -28.55 -4.79
N MET A 241 -24.37 -28.08 -5.94
CA MET A 241 -25.60 -28.56 -6.58
C MET A 241 -25.23 -29.24 -7.90
N GLU A 242 -25.70 -30.48 -8.09
CA GLU A 242 -25.65 -31.18 -9.37
C GLU A 242 -26.95 -30.92 -10.14
N VAL A 243 -26.83 -30.46 -11.38
CA VAL A 243 -27.98 -30.02 -12.17
C VAL A 243 -27.79 -30.35 -13.66
N THR A 244 -28.85 -30.89 -14.27
CA THR A 244 -28.95 -31.00 -15.73
C THR A 244 -29.42 -29.68 -16.33
N ILE A 245 -28.77 -29.22 -17.40
CA ILE A 245 -29.22 -28.09 -18.22
C ILE A 245 -29.73 -28.65 -19.56
N PRO A 246 -31.04 -28.65 -19.80
CA PRO A 246 -31.60 -29.23 -21.02
C PRO A 246 -31.09 -28.58 -22.31
N ALA A 247 -31.09 -29.34 -23.41
CA ALA A 247 -30.73 -28.85 -24.74
C ALA A 247 -31.45 -27.53 -25.10
N LYS A 248 -30.71 -26.56 -25.65
CA LYS A 248 -31.25 -25.25 -26.09
C LYS A 248 -31.97 -24.45 -24.99
N THR A 249 -31.60 -24.63 -23.72
CA THR A 249 -32.18 -23.89 -22.59
C THR A 249 -31.13 -23.09 -21.83
N SER A 250 -31.58 -22.29 -20.85
CA SER A 250 -30.71 -21.60 -19.92
C SER A 250 -31.29 -21.62 -18.52
N LYS A 251 -30.43 -21.58 -17.50
CA LYS A 251 -30.82 -21.55 -16.10
C LYS A 251 -30.04 -20.48 -15.34
N ASN A 252 -30.77 -19.69 -14.55
CA ASN A 252 -30.24 -18.62 -13.73
C ASN A 252 -30.04 -19.11 -12.29
N TYR A 253 -28.91 -18.74 -11.69
CA TYR A 253 -28.53 -19.01 -10.31
C TYR A 253 -28.28 -17.68 -9.60
N MET A 254 -28.82 -17.54 -8.39
CA MET A 254 -28.62 -16.36 -7.55
C MET A 254 -28.13 -16.81 -6.17
N LEU A 255 -27.11 -16.12 -5.65
CA LEU A 255 -26.62 -16.36 -4.29
C LEU A 255 -27.67 -15.93 -3.28
N LYS A 256 -27.91 -16.80 -2.29
CA LYS A 256 -28.78 -16.47 -1.16
C LYS A 256 -27.98 -15.63 -0.15
N SER A 257 -28.62 -14.64 0.47
CA SER A 257 -28.03 -13.91 1.58
C SER A 257 -27.76 -14.85 2.76
N LYS A 258 -26.57 -14.78 3.35
CA LYS A 258 -26.19 -15.55 4.54
C LYS A 258 -25.79 -14.57 5.64
N ALA A 259 -26.40 -14.69 6.82
CA ALA A 259 -26.21 -13.72 7.91
C ALA A 259 -24.73 -13.64 8.34
N GLY A 260 -24.15 -12.43 8.30
CA GLY A 260 -22.75 -12.19 8.65
C GLY A 260 -21.75 -12.61 7.57
N TRP A 261 -22.19 -12.98 6.36
CA TRP A 261 -21.34 -13.38 5.24
C TRP A 261 -21.60 -12.50 4.02
N ASN A 262 -20.55 -12.21 3.27
CA ASN A 262 -20.61 -11.56 1.97
C ASN A 262 -20.60 -12.61 0.86
N THR A 263 -21.22 -12.28 -0.27
CA THR A 263 -21.21 -13.10 -1.48
C THR A 263 -19.96 -12.83 -2.31
N LEU A 264 -19.27 -13.88 -2.77
CA LEU A 264 -18.13 -13.73 -3.69
C LEU A 264 -18.53 -14.10 -5.12
N GLY A 265 -19.21 -15.23 -5.28
CA GLY A 265 -19.43 -15.80 -6.59
C GLY A 265 -19.80 -17.28 -6.61
N PHE A 266 -19.49 -17.93 -7.72
CA PHE A 266 -19.70 -19.34 -7.94
C PHE A 266 -18.46 -19.99 -8.57
N ILE A 267 -18.22 -21.25 -8.21
CA ILE A 267 -17.46 -22.16 -9.06
C ILE A 267 -18.48 -22.95 -9.87
N ILE A 268 -18.37 -22.93 -11.20
CA ILE A 268 -19.28 -23.65 -12.10
C ILE A 268 -18.47 -24.61 -12.95
N VAL A 269 -18.76 -25.90 -12.86
CA VAL A 269 -18.15 -26.94 -13.70
C VAL A 269 -19.21 -27.48 -14.64
N LEU A 270 -19.00 -27.35 -15.95
CA LEU A 270 -19.86 -27.89 -16.99
C LEU A 270 -19.19 -29.11 -17.61
N TYR A 271 -19.95 -30.18 -17.89
CA TYR A 271 -19.43 -31.36 -18.57
C TYR A 271 -20.50 -32.10 -19.37
N SER A 272 -20.05 -32.82 -20.39
CA SER A 272 -20.90 -33.65 -21.25
C SER A 272 -20.12 -34.86 -21.79
N VAL A 273 -20.82 -35.97 -22.00
CA VAL A 273 -20.31 -37.15 -22.72
C VAL A 273 -21.37 -37.56 -23.73
N THR A 274 -21.05 -37.48 -25.02
CA THR A 274 -22.03 -37.69 -26.10
C THR A 274 -21.46 -38.39 -27.33
N PRO A 275 -22.29 -39.11 -28.11
CA PRO A 275 -21.88 -39.66 -29.39
C PRO A 275 -21.74 -38.56 -30.45
N GLY A 276 -20.87 -38.80 -31.43
CA GLY A 276 -20.64 -37.88 -32.55
C GLY A 276 -19.44 -36.95 -32.35
N PRO A 277 -19.27 -35.93 -33.22
CA PRO A 277 -18.13 -35.01 -33.15
C PRO A 277 -18.19 -34.14 -31.90
N LEU A 278 -17.03 -33.71 -31.40
CA LEU A 278 -16.91 -32.80 -30.26
C LEU A 278 -17.73 -31.52 -30.48
N SER A 279 -18.65 -31.27 -29.55
CA SER A 279 -19.45 -30.04 -29.48
C SER A 279 -19.52 -29.57 -28.03
N SER A 280 -19.15 -28.30 -27.77
CA SER A 280 -19.05 -27.71 -26.42
C SER A 280 -19.50 -26.24 -26.33
N ASP A 281 -20.54 -25.87 -27.10
CA ASP A 281 -21.25 -24.59 -27.08
C ASP A 281 -22.17 -24.48 -25.86
N ALA A 282 -21.56 -24.49 -24.68
CA ALA A 282 -22.17 -24.10 -23.43
C ALA A 282 -21.49 -22.84 -22.89
N ARG A 283 -22.28 -21.90 -22.36
CA ARG A 283 -21.79 -20.59 -21.93
C ARG A 283 -22.20 -20.29 -20.50
N VAL A 284 -21.34 -19.57 -19.78
CA VAL A 284 -21.60 -19.06 -18.44
C VAL A 284 -21.49 -17.54 -18.44
N THR A 285 -22.56 -16.84 -18.09
CA THR A 285 -22.53 -15.38 -17.99
C THR A 285 -22.70 -14.94 -16.54
N GLY A 286 -22.03 -13.86 -16.17
CA GLY A 286 -22.01 -13.27 -14.84
C GLY A 286 -21.44 -11.86 -14.90
N ALA A 287 -21.22 -11.22 -13.76
CA ALA A 287 -20.64 -9.87 -13.73
C ALA A 287 -19.18 -9.87 -14.22
N LEU A 288 -18.43 -10.90 -13.83
CA LEU A 288 -17.06 -11.15 -14.28
C LEU A 288 -16.84 -12.66 -14.26
N VAL A 289 -16.29 -13.22 -15.34
CA VAL A 289 -16.14 -14.67 -15.52
C VAL A 289 -14.71 -14.98 -15.97
N ASP A 290 -14.12 -16.00 -15.35
CA ASP A 290 -12.82 -16.56 -15.70
C ASP A 290 -12.94 -18.05 -16.04
N LYS A 291 -12.55 -18.45 -17.25
CA LYS A 291 -12.45 -19.85 -17.68
C LYS A 291 -11.16 -20.47 -17.14
N ALA A 292 -11.21 -20.92 -15.91
CA ALA A 292 -10.06 -21.46 -15.18
C ALA A 292 -9.56 -22.81 -15.69
N PHE A 293 -10.42 -23.64 -16.28
CA PHE A 293 -10.04 -24.98 -16.74
C PHE A 293 -10.86 -25.45 -17.94
N GLU A 294 -10.21 -26.21 -18.82
CA GLU A 294 -10.86 -26.89 -19.94
C GLU A 294 -10.10 -28.18 -20.27
N ARG A 295 -10.85 -29.24 -20.58
CA ARG A 295 -10.33 -30.47 -21.17
C ARG A 295 -11.39 -31.07 -22.08
N SER A 296 -10.97 -31.61 -23.22
CA SER A 296 -11.83 -32.35 -24.12
C SER A 296 -11.07 -33.52 -24.74
N GLU A 297 -11.80 -34.56 -25.11
CA GLU A 297 -11.25 -35.77 -25.72
C GLU A 297 -12.30 -36.43 -26.63
N GLU A 298 -11.87 -36.87 -27.81
CA GLU A 298 -12.65 -37.78 -28.65
C GLU A 298 -12.08 -39.19 -28.52
N PHE A 299 -12.95 -40.18 -28.35
CA PHE A 299 -12.55 -41.57 -28.16
C PHE A 299 -13.55 -42.52 -28.82
N GLU A 300 -13.10 -43.72 -29.13
CA GLU A 300 -13.87 -44.69 -29.89
C GLU A 300 -14.14 -45.94 -29.06
N ILE A 301 -15.40 -46.33 -28.94
CA ILE A 301 -15.81 -47.57 -28.28
C ILE A 301 -15.85 -48.68 -29.33
N ARG A 302 -15.05 -49.73 -29.14
CA ARG A 302 -14.95 -50.88 -30.05
C ARG A 302 -15.17 -52.21 -29.32
N GLY A 303 -15.95 -53.09 -29.94
CA GLY A 303 -16.10 -54.49 -29.51
C GLY A 303 -15.04 -55.40 -30.11
N ALA A 304 -14.98 -56.66 -29.64
CA ALA A 304 -14.11 -57.70 -30.20
C ALA A 304 -14.46 -58.10 -31.65
N SER A 305 -15.65 -57.71 -32.12
CA SER A 305 -16.11 -57.91 -33.50
C SER A 305 -16.91 -56.70 -33.98
N LEU A 306 -17.11 -56.61 -35.29
CA LEU A 306 -17.91 -55.56 -35.94
C LEU A 306 -19.43 -55.77 -35.81
N LEU A 307 -19.90 -56.71 -34.96
CA LEU A 307 -21.33 -56.85 -34.65
C LEU A 307 -21.90 -55.56 -34.04
N ILE A 308 -21.07 -54.81 -33.31
CA ILE A 308 -21.32 -53.43 -32.93
C ILE A 308 -20.25 -52.60 -33.64
N PRO A 309 -20.62 -51.78 -34.65
CA PRO A 309 -19.69 -50.87 -35.29
C PRO A 309 -19.06 -49.94 -34.26
N PRO A 310 -17.82 -49.48 -34.50
CA PRO A 310 -17.19 -48.54 -33.59
C PRO A 310 -18.03 -47.28 -33.38
N LEU A 311 -18.19 -46.88 -32.13
CA LEU A 311 -18.95 -45.68 -31.75
C LEU A 311 -17.98 -44.57 -31.35
N LEU A 312 -17.95 -43.50 -32.13
CA LEU A 312 -17.21 -42.29 -31.77
C LEU A 312 -17.97 -41.53 -30.69
N MET A 313 -17.29 -41.28 -29.59
CA MET A 313 -17.74 -40.52 -28.44
C MET A 313 -16.85 -39.31 -28.25
N ASN A 314 -17.39 -38.28 -27.64
CA ASN A 314 -16.63 -37.15 -27.14
C ASN A 314 -16.99 -36.87 -25.68
N TYR A 315 -16.01 -36.36 -24.96
CA TYR A 315 -16.14 -35.86 -23.61
C TYR A 315 -15.53 -34.45 -23.55
N TRP A 316 -16.17 -33.56 -22.80
CA TRP A 316 -15.55 -32.30 -22.42
C TRP A 316 -15.97 -31.87 -21.02
N ILE A 317 -15.09 -31.08 -20.41
CA ILE A 317 -15.29 -30.43 -19.11
C ILE A 317 -14.71 -29.02 -19.17
N LYS A 318 -15.44 -28.05 -18.60
CA LYS A 318 -15.03 -26.65 -18.45
C LYS A 318 -15.32 -26.19 -17.03
N ALA A 319 -14.39 -25.52 -16.38
CA ALA A 319 -14.61 -24.89 -15.07
C ALA A 319 -14.47 -23.38 -15.16
N PHE A 320 -15.41 -22.68 -14.53
CA PHE A 320 -15.51 -21.23 -14.52
C PHE A 320 -15.53 -20.70 -13.08
N LEU A 321 -14.78 -19.64 -12.84
CA LEU A 321 -14.91 -18.80 -11.65
C LEU A 321 -15.79 -17.61 -12.03
N VAL A 322 -16.95 -17.49 -11.39
CA VAL A 322 -17.92 -16.43 -11.68
C VAL A 322 -18.03 -15.51 -10.48
N TYR A 323 -17.63 -14.27 -10.62
CA TYR A 323 -17.72 -13.27 -9.54
C TYR A 323 -19.03 -12.50 -9.63
N GLY A 324 -19.62 -12.22 -8.46
CA GLY A 324 -20.89 -11.51 -8.31
C GLY A 324 -22.05 -12.40 -7.85
N ASN A 325 -23.24 -11.81 -7.77
CA ASN A 325 -24.38 -12.43 -7.07
C ASN A 325 -25.23 -13.36 -7.93
N SER A 326 -25.00 -13.39 -9.25
CA SER A 326 -25.79 -14.21 -10.17
C SER A 326 -24.95 -14.77 -11.31
N ALA A 327 -25.34 -15.96 -11.77
CA ALA A 327 -24.76 -16.61 -12.93
C ALA A 327 -25.86 -17.22 -13.81
N VAL A 328 -25.74 -17.12 -15.12
CA VAL A 328 -26.63 -17.80 -16.07
C VAL A 328 -25.81 -18.82 -16.87
N ILE A 329 -26.27 -20.07 -16.82
CA ILE A 329 -25.72 -21.16 -17.63
C ILE A 329 -26.63 -21.35 -18.84
N SER A 330 -26.08 -21.26 -20.03
CA SER A 330 -26.78 -21.43 -21.31
C SER A 330 -26.23 -22.66 -22.04
N ASN A 331 -27.10 -23.61 -22.33
CA ASN A 331 -26.79 -24.78 -23.13
C ASN A 331 -27.26 -24.56 -24.57
N ASN A 332 -26.34 -24.33 -25.50
CA ASN A 332 -26.66 -24.21 -26.92
C ASN A 332 -26.48 -25.54 -27.66
N GLU A 333 -26.21 -26.64 -26.98
CA GLU A 333 -26.10 -27.97 -27.58
C GLU A 333 -27.45 -28.54 -28.01
N GLY A 334 -27.39 -29.59 -28.84
CA GLY A 334 -28.56 -30.40 -29.23
C GLY A 334 -28.98 -31.43 -28.17
N HIS A 335 -28.24 -31.54 -27.07
CA HIS A 335 -28.41 -32.50 -25.99
C HIS A 335 -28.24 -31.85 -24.62
N ASP A 336 -28.63 -32.57 -23.58
CA ASP A 336 -28.52 -32.11 -22.19
C ASP A 336 -27.06 -32.13 -21.71
N ILE A 337 -26.68 -31.10 -20.95
CA ILE A 337 -25.35 -31.04 -20.30
C ILE A 337 -25.51 -31.10 -18.78
N GLN A 338 -24.45 -31.51 -18.09
CA GLN A 338 -24.41 -31.54 -16.63
C GLN A 338 -23.62 -30.35 -16.09
N ALA A 339 -24.01 -29.86 -14.92
CA ALA A 339 -23.32 -28.81 -14.21
C ALA A 339 -23.20 -29.09 -12.71
N ILE A 340 -22.04 -28.74 -12.14
CA ILE A 340 -21.82 -28.60 -10.70
C ILE A 340 -21.74 -27.11 -10.41
N VAL A 341 -22.57 -26.62 -9.48
CA VAL A 341 -22.61 -25.22 -9.07
C VAL A 341 -22.28 -25.11 -7.59
N ILE A 342 -21.20 -24.41 -7.25
CA ILE A 342 -20.70 -24.23 -5.88
C ILE A 342 -20.78 -22.75 -5.50
N PRO A 343 -21.71 -22.35 -4.60
CA PRO A 343 -21.77 -21.00 -4.06
C PRO A 343 -20.55 -20.66 -3.19
N ILE A 344 -19.99 -19.47 -3.36
CA ILE A 344 -18.81 -19.00 -2.60
C ILE A 344 -19.16 -17.76 -1.79
N TYR A 345 -18.83 -17.81 -0.50
CA TYR A 345 -19.02 -16.72 0.44
C TYR A 345 -17.72 -16.41 1.18
N TYR A 346 -17.61 -15.18 1.68
CA TYR A 346 -16.48 -14.79 2.51
C TYR A 346 -16.88 -13.93 3.70
N ARG A 347 -16.05 -13.93 4.74
CA ARG A 347 -16.22 -13.08 5.92
C ARG A 347 -14.86 -12.66 6.47
N GLN A 348 -14.68 -11.38 6.75
CA GLN A 348 -13.46 -10.88 7.38
C GLN A 348 -13.24 -11.56 8.74
N ILE A 349 -11.98 -11.89 9.03
CA ILE A 349 -11.60 -12.51 10.30
C ILE A 349 -10.18 -12.09 10.70
N GLY A 350 -9.86 -12.29 11.97
CA GLY A 350 -8.52 -12.16 12.51
C GLY A 350 -8.16 -10.76 13.00
N THR A 351 -7.09 -10.70 13.78
CA THR A 351 -6.54 -9.49 14.39
C THR A 351 -5.08 -9.34 13.98
N TRP A 352 -4.75 -8.17 13.43
CA TRP A 352 -3.40 -7.83 13.00
C TRP A 352 -2.53 -7.44 14.20
N THR A 353 -1.29 -7.91 14.20
CA THR A 353 -0.27 -7.68 15.23
C THR A 353 1.06 -7.35 14.55
N PRO A 354 2.04 -6.77 15.26
CA PRO A 354 3.35 -6.49 14.68
C PRO A 354 4.09 -7.73 14.14
N LYS A 355 3.75 -8.93 14.62
CA LYS A 355 4.36 -10.20 14.16
C LYS A 355 3.56 -10.89 13.04
N GLY A 356 2.36 -10.41 12.73
CA GLY A 356 1.47 -11.02 11.76
C GLY A 356 0.01 -11.05 12.20
N LEU A 357 -0.74 -12.07 11.78
CA LEU A 357 -2.20 -12.14 11.97
C LEU A 357 -2.58 -13.34 12.85
N VAL A 358 -3.45 -13.12 13.83
CA VAL A 358 -4.11 -14.22 14.57
C VAL A 358 -5.55 -14.35 14.09
N ALA A 359 -5.95 -15.53 13.62
CA ALA A 359 -7.31 -15.81 13.16
C ALA A 359 -7.90 -17.05 13.85
N THR A 360 -9.00 -16.86 14.58
CA THR A 360 -9.68 -17.94 15.31
C THR A 360 -10.78 -18.56 14.48
N ILE A 361 -10.69 -19.85 14.18
CA ILE A 361 -11.72 -20.61 13.46
C ILE A 361 -12.64 -21.32 14.46
N ASN A 362 -13.95 -21.05 14.37
CA ASN A 362 -14.97 -21.72 15.19
C ASN A 362 -15.78 -22.72 14.37
N LYS A 363 -16.16 -23.87 14.96
CA LYS A 363 -17.03 -24.87 14.31
C LYS A 363 -18.25 -24.28 13.62
N LYS A 364 -18.97 -23.44 14.37
CA LYS A 364 -20.25 -22.86 13.97
C LYS A 364 -20.16 -22.02 12.70
N ASP A 365 -18.97 -21.50 12.39
CA ASP A 365 -18.77 -20.64 11.23
C ASP A 365 -18.61 -21.44 9.94
N VAL A 366 -18.09 -22.66 10.03
CA VAL A 366 -17.74 -23.50 8.88
C VAL A 366 -18.57 -24.78 8.79
N ALA A 367 -19.39 -25.12 9.80
CA ALA A 367 -20.09 -26.39 9.89
C ALA A 367 -20.92 -26.75 8.65
N ASP A 368 -21.65 -25.76 8.11
CA ASP A 368 -22.58 -25.97 6.99
C ASP A 368 -21.90 -25.99 5.61
N ALA A 369 -20.66 -25.50 5.51
CA ALA A 369 -19.89 -25.47 4.28
C ALA A 369 -19.42 -26.88 3.87
N TYR A 370 -19.06 -27.07 2.60
CA TYR A 370 -18.33 -28.26 2.16
C TYR A 370 -16.83 -28.12 2.46
N SER A 371 -16.24 -26.99 2.08
CA SER A 371 -14.86 -26.63 2.39
C SER A 371 -14.76 -25.23 2.96
N ALA A 372 -13.69 -24.93 3.69
CA ALA A 372 -13.38 -23.58 4.13
C ALA A 372 -11.88 -23.31 4.12
N TYR A 373 -11.51 -22.06 3.82
CA TYR A 373 -10.14 -21.61 3.72
C TYR A 373 -9.93 -20.30 4.46
N LEU A 374 -8.88 -20.23 5.28
CA LEU A 374 -8.36 -18.94 5.74
C LEU A 374 -7.49 -18.37 4.61
N VAL A 375 -7.84 -17.18 4.13
CA VAL A 375 -7.11 -16.45 3.09
C VAL A 375 -6.55 -15.17 3.69
N VAL A 376 -5.27 -14.91 3.43
CA VAL A 376 -4.55 -13.72 3.89
C VAL A 376 -3.79 -13.11 2.73
N GLN A 377 -4.00 -11.83 2.48
CA GLN A 377 -3.32 -11.07 1.43
C GLN A 377 -2.76 -9.78 2.04
N VAL A 378 -1.46 -9.54 1.88
CA VAL A 378 -0.75 -8.43 2.52
C VAL A 378 -0.17 -7.47 1.46
N PRO A 379 -0.03 -6.17 1.78
CA PRO A 379 0.60 -5.20 0.88
C PRO A 379 2.08 -5.51 0.64
N THR A 380 2.69 -4.86 -0.33
CA THR A 380 4.08 -5.16 -0.76
C THR A 380 5.16 -4.78 0.26
N ILE A 381 4.83 -3.94 1.24
CA ILE A 381 5.69 -3.69 2.40
C ILE A 381 5.82 -4.91 3.33
N ALA A 382 5.04 -5.98 3.09
CA ALA A 382 4.99 -7.16 3.94
C ALA A 382 5.40 -8.43 3.19
N THR A 383 5.83 -9.44 3.93
CA THR A 383 6.07 -10.78 3.40
C THR A 383 5.59 -11.84 4.38
N ILE A 384 4.74 -12.75 3.91
CA ILE A 384 4.24 -13.89 4.68
C ILE A 384 5.36 -14.93 4.78
N GLN A 385 5.68 -15.35 6.00
CA GLN A 385 6.78 -16.27 6.29
C GLN A 385 6.28 -17.69 6.55
N SER A 386 5.21 -17.83 7.34
CA SER A 386 4.74 -19.12 7.81
C SER A 386 3.29 -19.07 8.28
N ILE A 387 2.69 -20.25 8.44
CA ILE A 387 1.39 -20.43 9.10
C ILE A 387 1.57 -21.44 10.24
N THR A 388 1.26 -21.04 11.46
CA THR A 388 1.17 -21.94 12.62
C THR A 388 -0.27 -22.38 12.81
N LEU A 389 -0.48 -23.71 12.82
CA LEU A 389 -1.78 -24.35 13.02
C LEU A 389 -2.21 -24.30 14.50
N PRO A 390 -3.50 -24.51 14.81
CA PRO A 390 -3.99 -24.60 16.19
C PRO A 390 -3.26 -25.66 17.04
N GLY A 391 -2.81 -26.76 16.42
CA GLY A 391 -2.01 -27.78 17.08
C GLY A 391 -0.55 -27.40 17.36
N GLY A 392 -0.11 -26.18 17.00
CA GLY A 392 1.25 -25.68 17.17
C GLY A 392 2.23 -26.06 16.05
N GLN A 393 1.80 -26.88 15.09
CA GLN A 393 2.62 -27.21 13.91
C GLN A 393 2.83 -25.95 13.06
N LYS A 394 4.08 -25.68 12.69
CA LYS A 394 4.46 -24.58 11.80
C LYS A 394 4.65 -25.08 10.37
N ILE A 395 3.99 -24.42 9.42
CA ILE A 395 4.15 -24.63 7.97
C ILE A 395 4.98 -23.48 7.42
N GLU A 396 6.19 -23.77 6.97
CA GLU A 396 7.16 -22.82 6.40
C GLU A 396 8.02 -23.49 5.32
N GLY A 397 8.73 -22.70 4.51
CA GLY A 397 9.59 -23.24 3.44
C GLY A 397 8.82 -23.97 2.33
N VAL A 398 7.50 -23.71 2.20
CA VAL A 398 6.64 -24.30 1.17
C VAL A 398 5.96 -23.20 0.35
N GLU A 399 5.69 -23.51 -0.92
CA GLU A 399 4.90 -22.65 -1.81
C GLU A 399 3.48 -23.20 -1.98
N SER A 400 3.34 -24.43 -2.47
CA SER A 400 2.07 -25.17 -2.50
C SER A 400 2.21 -26.51 -1.79
N PHE A 401 1.30 -26.81 -0.86
CA PHE A 401 1.43 -27.94 0.04
C PHE A 401 0.09 -28.67 0.18
N THR A 402 -0.01 -29.88 -0.38
CA THR A 402 -1.12 -30.81 -0.11
C THR A 402 -0.61 -31.99 0.71
N SER A 403 -1.12 -32.12 1.93
CA SER A 403 -0.66 -33.13 2.90
C SER A 403 -1.82 -33.67 3.72
N ASN A 404 -1.61 -34.81 4.38
CA ASN A 404 -2.61 -35.41 5.25
C ASN A 404 -2.42 -34.90 6.69
N TRP A 405 -3.40 -34.16 7.21
CA TRP A 405 -3.51 -33.89 8.64
C TRP A 405 -4.97 -33.98 9.08
N LEU A 406 -5.16 -34.45 10.32
CA LEU A 406 -6.48 -34.76 10.87
C LEU A 406 -7.28 -35.76 9.99
N GLY A 407 -6.58 -36.69 9.34
CA GLY A 407 -7.18 -37.83 8.63
C GLY A 407 -7.75 -37.50 7.25
N THR A 408 -7.44 -36.33 6.68
CA THR A 408 -7.84 -35.97 5.31
C THR A 408 -6.76 -35.16 4.60
N TRP A 409 -6.79 -35.18 3.27
CA TRP A 409 -5.94 -34.33 2.45
C TRP A 409 -6.42 -32.89 2.54
N ARG A 410 -5.48 -31.98 2.82
CA ARG A 410 -5.75 -30.56 2.87
C ARG A 410 -4.64 -29.80 2.16
N SER A 411 -4.99 -28.62 1.66
CA SER A 411 -4.08 -27.75 0.92
C SER A 411 -3.73 -26.48 1.70
N ALA A 412 -2.52 -26.01 1.51
CA ALA A 412 -2.06 -24.69 1.88
C ALA A 412 -1.20 -24.11 0.75
N VAL A 413 -1.28 -22.81 0.55
CA VAL A 413 -0.43 -22.04 -0.36
C VAL A 413 0.18 -20.89 0.44
N ILE A 414 1.49 -20.70 0.33
CA ILE A 414 2.22 -19.60 0.99
C ILE A 414 3.12 -18.93 -0.06
N GLU A 415 2.59 -17.90 -0.69
CA GLU A 415 3.35 -16.99 -1.55
C GLU A 415 3.92 -15.82 -0.73
N LYS A 416 4.63 -14.90 -1.40
CA LYS A 416 5.26 -13.76 -0.73
C LYS A 416 4.23 -12.84 -0.06
N THR A 417 3.16 -12.51 -0.78
CA THR A 417 2.13 -11.55 -0.33
C THR A 417 0.76 -12.17 -0.15
N GLU A 418 0.60 -13.46 -0.41
CA GLU A 418 -0.68 -14.15 -0.38
C GLU A 418 -0.53 -15.52 0.25
N ALA A 419 -1.50 -15.93 1.05
CA ALA A 419 -1.53 -17.27 1.62
C ALA A 419 -2.97 -17.77 1.74
N SER A 420 -3.14 -19.07 1.57
CA SER A 420 -4.38 -19.77 1.85
C SER A 420 -4.11 -21.06 2.61
N ILE A 421 -5.01 -21.44 3.51
CA ILE A 421 -4.95 -22.74 4.17
C ILE A 421 -6.35 -23.31 4.36
N GLN A 422 -6.53 -24.58 4.01
CA GLN A 422 -7.79 -25.28 4.16
C GLN A 422 -8.04 -25.67 5.62
N VAL A 423 -9.00 -24.98 6.24
CA VAL A 423 -9.38 -25.19 7.65
C VAL A 423 -10.53 -26.20 7.79
N LYS A 424 -11.24 -26.49 6.69
CA LYS A 424 -12.27 -27.53 6.60
C LYS A 424 -12.26 -28.22 5.24
N ASN A 425 -12.42 -29.54 5.25
CA ASN A 425 -12.65 -30.35 4.07
C ASN A 425 -13.66 -31.47 4.41
N GLY A 426 -14.86 -31.41 3.81
CA GLY A 426 -15.95 -32.33 4.13
C GLY A 426 -16.30 -32.28 5.62
N ASP A 427 -16.34 -33.44 6.29
CA ASP A 427 -16.67 -33.52 7.72
C ASP A 427 -15.51 -33.13 8.65
N SER A 428 -14.28 -33.06 8.13
CA SER A 428 -13.10 -32.73 8.92
C SER A 428 -12.95 -31.22 9.10
N ILE A 429 -12.95 -30.76 10.36
CA ILE A 429 -12.80 -29.35 10.76
C ILE A 429 -11.59 -29.23 11.68
N GLU A 430 -10.78 -28.20 11.47
CA GLU A 430 -9.71 -27.81 12.39
C GLU A 430 -10.08 -26.47 13.04
N GLU A 431 -10.41 -26.51 14.34
CA GLU A 431 -10.82 -25.34 15.11
C GLU A 431 -9.66 -24.79 15.93
N GLY A 432 -9.73 -23.50 16.25
CA GLY A 432 -8.75 -22.80 17.09
C GLY A 432 -7.99 -21.71 16.34
N ASP A 433 -6.86 -21.32 16.91
CA ASP A 433 -6.10 -20.15 16.46
C ASP A 433 -5.07 -20.54 15.41
N TYR A 434 -5.18 -19.92 14.24
CA TYR A 434 -4.13 -19.89 13.24
C TYR A 434 -3.31 -18.61 13.43
N PHE A 435 -1.99 -18.74 13.39
CA PHE A 435 -1.09 -17.60 13.39
C PHE A 435 -0.32 -17.53 12.08
N VAL A 436 -0.57 -16.48 11.29
CA VAL A 436 0.16 -16.21 10.05
C VAL A 436 1.28 -15.23 10.37
N GLU A 437 2.52 -15.69 10.32
CA GLU A 437 3.71 -14.90 10.62
C GLU A 437 4.05 -13.99 9.43
N ILE A 438 4.18 -12.69 9.70
CA ILE A 438 4.40 -11.68 8.66
C ILE A 438 5.55 -10.77 9.07
N SER A 439 6.50 -10.61 8.14
CA SER A 439 7.59 -9.64 8.25
C SER A 439 7.16 -8.33 7.59
N TRP A 440 7.20 -7.22 8.34
CA TRP A 440 6.79 -5.89 7.88
C TRP A 440 8.00 -4.99 7.69
N LYS A 441 8.06 -4.32 6.55
CA LYS A 441 9.00 -3.22 6.31
C LYS A 441 8.41 -1.90 6.81
N PRO A 442 9.22 -1.03 7.43
CA PRO A 442 8.75 0.29 7.82
C PRO A 442 8.47 1.16 6.60
N VAL A 443 7.43 1.98 6.69
CA VAL A 443 7.23 3.10 5.77
C VAL A 443 8.21 4.20 6.15
N LYS A 444 9.10 4.57 5.22
CA LYS A 444 10.12 5.59 5.42
C LYS A 444 9.74 6.90 4.74
N MET A 445 9.85 7.99 5.49
CA MET A 445 9.74 9.34 4.94
C MET A 445 11.05 10.07 5.15
N ILE A 446 11.53 10.71 4.09
CA ILE A 446 12.80 11.43 4.04
C ILE A 446 12.47 12.91 3.89
N PHE A 447 12.73 13.70 4.93
CA PHE A 447 12.46 15.13 4.96
C PHE A 447 13.72 15.92 4.61
N THR A 448 13.68 16.67 3.51
CA THR A 448 14.80 17.51 3.05
C THR A 448 14.37 18.95 2.89
N ASP A 449 15.29 19.90 3.06
CA ASP A 449 15.07 21.28 2.66
C ASP A 449 15.23 21.45 1.14
N PRO A 450 14.93 22.63 0.54
CA PRO A 450 15.04 22.84 -0.91
C PRO A 450 16.49 22.79 -1.44
N LYS A 451 17.49 22.64 -0.57
CA LYS A 451 18.91 22.47 -0.92
C LYS A 451 19.35 21.01 -0.76
N GLY A 452 18.44 20.11 -0.39
CA GLY A 452 18.71 18.69 -0.18
C GLY A 452 19.28 18.35 1.21
N ASN A 453 19.37 19.29 2.15
CA ASN A 453 19.85 18.96 3.49
C ASN A 453 18.74 18.30 4.31
N PRO A 454 19.06 17.34 5.20
CA PRO A 454 18.07 16.68 6.05
C PRO A 454 17.40 17.66 7.03
N VAL A 455 16.11 17.47 7.29
CA VAL A 455 15.32 18.23 8.27
C VAL A 455 15.03 17.35 9.49
N PRO A 456 15.83 17.44 10.57
CA PRO A 456 15.61 16.68 11.79
C PRO A 456 14.51 17.28 12.66
N GLY A 457 13.86 16.45 13.49
CA GLY A 457 12.87 16.93 14.47
C GLY A 457 11.46 17.16 13.91
N VAL A 458 11.16 16.68 12.70
CA VAL A 458 9.81 16.70 12.12
C VAL A 458 8.95 15.69 12.88
N GLN A 459 7.85 16.15 13.48
CA GLN A 459 6.88 15.31 14.18
C GLN A 459 5.89 14.77 13.17
N VAL A 460 5.87 13.45 12.98
CA VAL A 460 4.96 12.79 12.05
C VAL A 460 3.91 12.02 12.82
N SER A 461 2.64 12.33 12.57
CA SER A 461 1.48 11.58 13.04
C SER A 461 0.86 10.82 11.88
N VAL A 462 0.53 9.56 12.14
CA VAL A 462 -0.16 8.65 11.22
C VAL A 462 -1.47 8.23 11.84
N GLU A 463 -2.55 8.29 11.06
CA GLU A 463 -3.89 7.88 11.43
C GLU A 463 -4.48 6.97 10.34
N GLY A 464 -5.32 6.02 10.71
CA GLY A 464 -5.87 5.00 9.80
C GLY A 464 -6.34 3.79 10.58
N PRO A 465 -6.18 2.55 10.05
CA PRO A 465 -6.39 1.33 10.83
C PRO A 465 -5.51 1.24 12.09
N GLN A 466 -4.43 2.01 12.13
CA GLN A 466 -3.52 2.15 13.25
C GLN A 466 -3.13 3.62 13.41
N THR A 467 -2.78 4.00 14.64
CA THR A 467 -2.24 5.32 14.94
C THR A 467 -0.79 5.19 15.42
N ALA A 468 0.09 6.04 14.89
CA ALA A 468 1.49 6.08 15.28
C ALA A 468 2.02 7.52 15.28
N GLN A 469 3.02 7.78 16.11
CA GLN A 469 3.78 9.03 16.09
C GLN A 469 5.28 8.73 16.09
N VAL A 470 6.03 9.45 15.27
CA VAL A 470 7.48 9.35 15.16
C VAL A 470 8.09 10.73 14.93
N VAL A 471 9.37 10.89 15.21
CA VAL A 471 10.12 12.12 14.93
C VAL A 471 11.27 11.81 13.98
N SER A 472 11.52 12.68 12.99
CA SER A 472 12.65 12.49 12.08
C SER A 472 14.00 12.61 12.81
N GLY A 473 14.91 11.69 12.47
CA GLY A 473 16.27 11.65 13.01
C GLY A 473 17.18 12.75 12.46
N VAL A 474 18.46 12.73 12.86
CA VAL A 474 19.49 13.67 12.38
C VAL A 474 19.73 13.59 10.87
N ASP A 475 19.39 12.46 10.28
CA ASP A 475 19.40 12.16 8.85
C ASP A 475 18.13 12.63 8.12
N GLY A 476 17.18 13.25 8.84
CA GLY A 476 15.91 13.69 8.29
C GLY A 476 14.93 12.55 8.01
N VAL A 477 15.21 11.33 8.48
CA VAL A 477 14.38 10.15 8.20
C VAL A 477 13.44 9.86 9.37
N ALA A 478 12.17 9.62 9.06
CA ALA A 478 11.19 9.07 10.00
C ALA A 478 10.68 7.72 9.47
N SER A 479 10.74 6.68 10.30
CA SER A 479 10.32 5.32 9.96
C SER A 479 9.12 4.89 10.81
N ILE A 480 8.04 4.47 10.18
CA ILE A 480 6.83 3.97 10.87
C ILE A 480 6.60 2.52 10.53
N ASN A 481 6.37 1.70 11.56
CA ASN A 481 5.90 0.34 11.40
C ASN A 481 4.37 0.34 11.33
N VAL A 482 3.83 0.15 10.13
CA VAL A 482 2.40 -0.13 9.92
C VAL A 482 2.23 -1.62 9.64
N TYR A 483 1.30 -2.27 10.35
CA TYR A 483 1.10 -3.72 10.29
C TYR A 483 -0.36 -4.14 10.11
N THR A 484 -1.26 -3.19 9.85
CA THR A 484 -2.64 -3.45 9.44
C THR A 484 -2.82 -2.86 8.04
N PRO A 485 -3.21 -3.66 7.04
CA PRO A 485 -3.52 -3.15 5.71
C PRO A 485 -4.67 -2.12 5.74
N GLY A 486 -4.55 -1.04 4.98
CA GLY A 486 -5.58 -0.01 4.86
C GLY A 486 -5.02 1.35 4.44
N VAL A 487 -5.91 2.34 4.43
CA VAL A 487 -5.58 3.72 4.08
C VAL A 487 -5.03 4.47 5.29
N TYR A 488 -3.93 5.19 5.11
CA TYR A 488 -3.28 5.96 6.18
C TYR A 488 -3.17 7.44 5.84
N SER A 489 -3.69 8.29 6.71
CA SER A 489 -3.48 9.74 6.70
C SER A 489 -2.22 10.09 7.47
N ILE A 490 -1.30 10.80 6.83
CA ILE A 490 -0.02 11.21 7.40
C ILE A 490 0.02 12.74 7.47
N ARG A 491 0.41 13.25 8.64
CA ARG A 491 0.62 14.68 8.87
C ARG A 491 1.99 14.89 9.50
N ALA A 492 2.81 15.73 8.87
CA ALA A 492 4.13 16.11 9.33
C ALA A 492 4.11 17.57 9.81
N ASN A 493 4.41 17.76 11.09
CA ASN A 493 4.47 19.05 11.75
C ASN A 493 5.92 19.36 12.15
N PHE A 494 6.36 20.58 11.87
CA PHE A 494 7.69 21.03 12.23
C PHE A 494 7.63 22.48 12.70
N LYS A 495 8.23 22.75 13.87
CA LYS A 495 8.26 24.09 14.49
C LYS A 495 6.88 24.78 14.48
N GLY A 496 5.85 24.05 14.90
CA GLY A 496 4.47 24.54 15.01
C GLY A 496 3.71 24.71 13.68
N SER A 497 4.31 24.36 12.53
CA SER A 497 3.68 24.44 11.20
C SER A 497 3.53 23.05 10.58
N THR A 498 2.41 22.80 9.89
CA THR A 498 2.26 21.59 9.06
C THR A 498 3.05 21.77 7.75
N ILE A 499 4.10 20.97 7.57
CA ILE A 499 4.98 21.05 6.40
C ILE A 499 4.60 20.04 5.31
N ALA A 500 3.89 18.96 5.68
CA ALA A 500 3.32 18.01 4.73
C ALA A 500 2.06 17.36 5.31
N ALA A 501 1.10 17.08 4.44
CA ALA A 501 -0.07 16.25 4.71
C ALA A 501 -0.36 15.41 3.47
N LEU A 502 -0.47 14.09 3.63
CA LEU A 502 -0.71 13.16 2.52
C LEU A 502 -1.50 11.94 3.00
N THR A 503 -2.25 11.33 2.08
CA THR A 503 -3.03 10.12 2.36
C THR A 503 -2.51 8.97 1.49
N LEU A 504 -1.95 7.95 2.14
CA LEU A 504 -1.48 6.72 1.48
C LEU A 504 -2.66 5.79 1.22
N GLY A 505 -3.06 5.69 -0.06
CA GLY A 505 -4.04 4.70 -0.50
C GLY A 505 -3.43 3.31 -0.65
N THR A 506 -2.24 3.19 -1.23
CA THR A 506 -1.52 1.91 -1.37
C THR A 506 -0.24 1.93 -0.54
N LEU A 507 0.00 0.84 0.20
CA LEU A 507 1.23 0.64 0.96
C LEU A 507 2.31 0.03 0.06
N ILE A 508 3.11 0.90 -0.53
CA ILE A 508 4.23 0.54 -1.42
C ILE A 508 5.57 0.52 -0.66
N ASP A 509 6.43 -0.43 -1.03
CA ASP A 509 7.81 -0.53 -0.54
C ASP A 509 8.70 0.50 -1.27
N THR A 510 8.51 1.78 -0.95
CA THR A 510 9.26 2.90 -1.54
C THR A 510 9.43 4.02 -0.52
N ASP A 511 10.59 4.66 -0.53
CA ASP A 511 10.88 5.81 0.33
C ASP A 511 10.12 7.05 -0.15
N PHE A 512 9.42 7.72 0.77
CA PHE A 512 8.67 8.94 0.48
C PHE A 512 9.56 10.16 0.69
N ASN A 513 10.06 10.74 -0.40
CA ASN A 513 10.85 11.97 -0.36
C ASN A 513 9.93 13.20 -0.25
N ILE A 514 10.09 13.97 0.82
CA ILE A 514 9.27 15.13 1.14
C ILE A 514 10.18 16.36 1.20
N GLU A 515 10.15 17.15 0.13
CA GLU A 515 10.79 18.47 0.11
C GLU A 515 9.99 19.44 0.98
N CYS A 516 10.62 19.91 2.05
CA CYS A 516 10.05 20.78 3.06
C CYS A 516 10.33 22.23 2.69
N LYS A 517 9.29 23.08 2.64
CA LYS A 517 9.43 24.53 2.42
C LYS A 517 9.91 25.23 3.70
N VAL A 518 11.17 24.97 4.06
CA VAL A 518 11.88 25.53 5.20
C VAL A 518 13.09 26.32 4.73
N TYR A 519 13.36 27.44 5.39
CA TYR A 519 14.36 28.42 4.94
C TYR A 519 15.19 28.96 6.10
N ARG A 520 16.33 29.57 5.77
CA ARG A 520 17.18 30.25 6.74
C ARG A 520 16.73 31.70 6.91
N LEU A 521 16.48 32.11 8.15
CA LEU A 521 16.25 33.50 8.54
C LEU A 521 17.45 34.01 9.33
N THR A 522 18.18 34.97 8.76
CA THR A 522 19.25 35.68 9.45
C THR A 522 18.73 37.04 9.92
N VAL A 523 18.85 37.32 11.22
CA VAL A 523 18.46 38.60 11.83
C VAL A 523 19.72 39.33 12.27
N ASN A 524 19.95 40.53 11.75
CA ASN A 524 21.04 41.40 12.20
C ASN A 524 20.49 42.50 13.10
N VAL A 525 20.93 42.52 14.35
CA VAL A 525 20.55 43.53 15.33
C VAL A 525 21.48 44.72 15.21
N LYS A 526 20.93 45.89 14.87
CA LYS A 526 21.68 47.12 14.63
C LYS A 526 21.22 48.25 15.54
N ASN A 527 22.14 49.16 15.84
CA ASN A 527 21.85 50.42 16.50
C ASN A 527 21.33 51.46 15.48
N ALA A 528 20.96 52.66 15.95
CA ALA A 528 20.45 53.74 15.10
C ALA A 528 21.46 54.20 14.03
N LEU A 529 22.75 53.99 14.26
CA LEU A 529 23.85 54.34 13.35
C LEU A 529 24.23 53.18 12.40
N GLY A 530 23.53 52.04 12.48
CA GLY A 530 23.79 50.86 11.67
C GLY A 530 24.89 49.92 12.20
N ASN A 531 25.48 50.22 13.37
CA ASN A 531 26.48 49.35 13.99
C ASN A 531 25.83 48.10 14.59
N PRO A 532 26.50 46.93 14.55
CA PRO A 532 25.97 45.69 15.10
C PRO A 532 25.90 45.73 16.63
N ILE A 533 24.91 45.05 17.19
CA ILE A 533 24.73 44.88 18.64
C ILE A 533 24.90 43.40 18.99
N ALA A 534 26.00 43.07 19.66
CA ALA A 534 26.28 41.74 20.19
C ALA A 534 25.57 41.50 21.54
N GLY A 535 25.17 40.25 21.82
CA GLY A 535 24.49 39.87 23.06
C GLY A 535 23.05 40.35 23.18
N ALA A 536 22.41 40.72 22.07
CA ALA A 536 20.97 40.97 22.03
C ALA A 536 20.21 39.66 21.94
N SER A 537 19.18 39.50 22.78
CA SER A 537 18.29 38.34 22.74
C SER A 537 17.26 38.51 21.63
N VAL A 538 17.34 37.71 20.58
CA VAL A 538 16.42 37.72 19.45
C VAL A 538 15.45 36.56 19.59
N THR A 539 14.16 36.89 19.75
CA THR A 539 13.07 35.93 19.84
C THR A 539 12.23 35.98 18.57
N ILE A 540 12.02 34.83 17.95
CA ILE A 540 11.06 34.68 16.86
C ILE A 540 9.81 33.95 17.35
N THR A 541 8.65 34.38 16.88
CA THR A 541 7.35 33.78 17.20
C THR A 541 6.50 33.61 15.96
N ASN A 542 5.86 32.44 15.82
CA ASN A 542 4.87 32.14 14.79
C ASN A 542 3.84 31.18 15.38
N GLY A 543 2.63 31.70 15.68
CA GLY A 543 1.60 30.95 16.39
C GLY A 543 2.11 30.42 17.74
N ASN A 544 2.10 29.10 17.89
CA ASN A 544 2.56 28.41 19.11
C ASN A 544 4.07 28.13 19.14
N TYR A 545 4.80 28.46 18.07
CA TYR A 545 6.25 28.28 18.02
C TYR A 545 6.98 29.53 18.50
N THR A 546 7.94 29.34 19.40
CA THR A 546 8.85 30.39 19.90
C THR A 546 10.27 29.85 19.95
N GLN A 547 11.24 30.64 19.48
CA GLN A 547 12.65 30.33 19.65
C GLN A 547 13.43 31.62 19.94
N THR A 548 14.35 31.55 20.89
CA THR A 548 15.20 32.66 21.30
C THR A 548 16.67 32.28 21.15
N LEU A 549 17.46 33.16 20.55
CA LEU A 549 18.90 33.04 20.38
C LEU A 549 19.56 34.38 20.69
N GLU A 550 20.85 34.37 21.03
CA GLU A 550 21.62 35.60 21.27
C GLU A 550 22.44 35.99 20.04
N SER A 551 22.54 37.30 19.77
CA SER A 551 23.35 37.82 18.68
C SER A 551 24.85 37.67 18.95
N ASP A 552 25.57 37.24 17.93
CA ASP A 552 27.02 37.06 17.98
C ASP A 552 27.79 38.39 17.95
N SER A 553 29.12 38.32 17.85
CA SER A 553 29.99 39.51 17.77
C SER A 553 29.74 40.39 16.54
N SER A 554 29.14 39.84 15.48
CA SER A 554 28.70 40.57 14.29
C SER A 554 27.27 41.13 14.41
N GLY A 555 26.63 40.92 15.57
CA GLY A 555 25.24 41.30 15.83
C GLY A 555 24.24 40.43 15.07
N SER A 556 24.64 39.24 14.60
CA SER A 556 23.80 38.37 13.78
C SER A 556 23.26 37.18 14.56
N VAL A 557 22.06 36.72 14.19
CA VAL A 557 21.42 35.50 14.68
C VAL A 557 20.90 34.72 13.48
N VAL A 558 21.20 33.42 13.42
CA VAL A 558 20.75 32.56 12.32
C VAL A 558 19.75 31.53 12.82
N PHE A 559 18.53 31.61 12.32
CA PHE A 559 17.49 30.60 12.49
C PHE A 559 17.45 29.71 11.25
N ASN A 560 17.95 28.48 11.39
CA ASN A 560 17.99 27.51 10.29
C ASN A 560 16.67 26.74 10.17
N GLN A 561 16.31 26.37 8.94
CA GLN A 561 15.14 25.52 8.61
C GLN A 561 13.88 26.00 9.34
N MET A 562 13.49 27.23 9.07
CA MET A 562 12.25 27.84 9.54
C MET A 562 11.16 27.60 8.49
N PRO A 563 10.01 27.00 8.83
CA PRO A 563 8.90 26.85 7.89
C PRO A 563 8.48 28.17 7.24
N VAL A 564 7.99 28.10 6.00
CA VAL A 564 7.31 29.22 5.35
C VAL A 564 6.23 29.81 6.25
N GLY A 565 6.18 31.13 6.37
CA GLY A 565 5.18 31.78 7.23
C GLY A 565 5.53 33.21 7.63
N VAL A 566 4.71 33.79 8.49
CA VAL A 566 4.92 35.14 9.02
C VAL A 566 5.38 35.06 10.47
N TYR A 567 6.59 35.57 10.72
CA TYR A 567 7.22 35.56 12.03
C TYR A 567 7.20 36.95 12.63
N THR A 568 6.94 37.04 13.94
CA THR A 568 7.24 38.25 14.71
C THR A 568 8.62 38.09 15.32
N VAL A 569 9.56 38.91 14.87
CA VAL A 569 10.96 38.94 15.33
C VAL A 569 11.09 40.06 16.34
N THR A 570 11.51 39.74 17.56
CA THR A 570 11.68 40.68 18.67
C THR A 570 13.12 40.63 19.15
N ALA A 571 13.84 41.76 19.07
CA ALA A 571 15.18 41.90 19.60
C ALA A 571 15.14 42.69 20.91
N GLN A 572 15.69 42.10 21.97
CA GLN A 572 15.83 42.72 23.28
C GLN A 572 17.31 42.91 23.59
N TYR A 573 17.70 44.15 23.87
CA TYR A 573 19.03 44.49 24.35
C TYR A 573 18.93 45.35 25.61
N LYS A 574 19.31 44.77 26.76
CA LYS A 574 19.11 45.38 28.08
C LYS A 574 17.65 45.82 28.27
N ARG A 575 17.40 47.13 28.44
CA ARG A 575 16.06 47.70 28.63
C ARG A 575 15.30 48.00 27.32
N ILE A 576 15.94 47.85 26.16
CA ILE A 576 15.37 48.23 24.86
C ILE A 576 14.83 47.00 24.16
N THR A 577 13.62 47.12 23.60
CA THR A 577 12.97 46.07 22.82
C THR A 577 12.47 46.65 21.49
N SER A 578 12.81 45.99 20.39
CA SER A 578 12.30 46.29 19.06
C SER A 578 11.62 45.05 18.48
N SER A 579 10.56 45.23 17.70
CA SER A 579 9.85 44.11 17.07
C SER A 579 9.47 44.43 15.63
N MET A 580 9.48 43.42 14.75
CA MET A 580 9.03 43.53 13.36
C MET A 580 8.38 42.23 12.91
N LYS A 581 7.49 42.31 11.91
CA LYS A 581 6.97 41.12 11.22
C LYS A 581 7.79 40.83 9.97
N VAL A 582 8.11 39.56 9.76
CA VAL A 582 8.88 39.05 8.63
C VAL A 582 8.10 37.94 7.97
N THR A 583 7.72 38.13 6.70
CA THR A 583 7.26 37.03 5.85
C THR A 583 8.47 36.26 5.34
N LEU A 584 8.55 34.98 5.66
CA LEU A 584 9.60 34.08 5.22
C LEU A 584 9.04 33.15 4.15
N ASP A 585 9.44 33.39 2.91
CA ASP A 585 9.06 32.70 1.67
C ASP A 585 10.28 32.16 0.90
N GLY A 586 11.46 32.33 1.49
CA GLY A 586 12.77 31.97 0.98
C GLY A 586 13.82 32.30 2.04
N ASP A 587 15.08 31.97 1.78
CA ASP A 587 16.18 32.41 2.63
C ASP A 587 16.21 33.94 2.71
N LYS A 588 16.22 34.50 3.92
CA LYS A 588 16.06 35.94 4.12
C LYS A 588 17.00 36.47 5.19
N ASN A 589 17.61 37.61 4.89
CA ASN A 589 18.38 38.41 5.84
C ASN A 589 17.57 39.66 6.16
N VAL A 590 17.34 39.93 7.45
CA VAL A 590 16.57 41.09 7.91
C VAL A 590 17.37 41.86 8.94
N ASP A 591 17.26 43.19 8.90
CA ASP A 591 17.89 44.07 9.87
C ASP A 591 16.82 44.60 10.83
N ILE A 592 17.08 44.47 12.14
CA ILE A 592 16.24 45.07 13.18
C ILE A 592 16.99 46.21 13.85
N ASN A 593 16.45 47.44 13.69
CA ASN A 593 17.02 48.63 14.30
C ASN A 593 16.44 48.82 15.70
N THR A 594 17.32 48.91 16.69
CA THR A 594 16.96 49.10 18.11
C THR A 594 16.70 50.56 18.48
N GLY A 595 17.06 51.52 17.61
CA GLY A 595 17.00 52.95 17.89
C GLY A 595 18.05 53.43 18.90
N ILE A 596 18.94 52.55 19.38
CA ILE A 596 20.03 52.90 20.31
C ILE A 596 21.06 53.76 19.58
N LEU A 597 21.40 54.93 20.12
CA LEU A 597 22.48 55.76 19.59
C LEU A 597 23.83 55.32 20.18
N PHE A 598 23.91 55.17 21.50
CA PHE A 598 25.10 54.76 22.24
C PHE A 598 24.74 53.88 23.44
N ASP A 599 25.65 53.00 23.85
CA ASP A 599 25.54 52.25 25.09
C ASP A 599 26.66 52.69 26.04
N ILE A 600 26.27 53.32 27.15
CA ILE A 600 27.20 53.95 28.08
C ILE A 600 27.47 53.00 29.25
N PRO A 601 28.73 52.70 29.59
CA PRO A 601 29.06 51.89 30.76
C PRO A 601 28.37 52.42 32.03
N PHE A 602 27.76 51.53 32.81
CA PHE A 602 27.02 51.83 34.06
C PHE A 602 25.72 52.65 33.93
N VAL A 603 25.43 53.26 32.78
CA VAL A 603 24.19 54.02 32.50
C VAL A 603 23.22 53.24 31.59
N GLY A 604 23.76 52.40 30.70
CA GLY A 604 23.00 51.59 29.76
C GLY A 604 22.75 52.26 28.42
N PRO A 605 21.87 51.68 27.58
CA PRO A 605 21.64 52.14 26.22
C PRO A 605 20.83 53.45 26.23
N VAL A 606 21.19 54.39 25.36
CA VAL A 606 20.49 55.66 25.14
C VAL A 606 19.95 55.67 23.71
N THR A 607 18.67 55.96 23.53
CA THR A 607 18.00 55.95 22.21
C THR A 607 18.05 57.32 21.53
N ALA A 608 17.92 57.34 20.20
CA ALA A 608 17.81 58.57 19.42
C ALA A 608 16.66 59.47 19.90
N MET A 609 15.53 58.88 20.29
CA MET A 609 14.37 59.60 20.81
C MET A 609 14.64 60.23 22.17
N GLU A 610 15.34 59.53 23.07
CA GLU A 610 15.72 60.10 24.37
C GLU A 610 16.64 61.31 24.21
N VAL A 611 17.60 61.24 23.28
CA VAL A 611 18.47 62.38 22.96
C VAL A 611 17.67 63.54 22.34
N ALA A 612 16.75 63.23 21.41
CA ALA A 612 15.89 64.24 20.77
C ALA A 612 14.92 64.91 21.76
N ALA A 613 14.41 64.18 22.75
CA ALA A 613 13.54 64.73 23.78
C ALA A 613 14.29 65.69 24.70
N VAL A 614 15.53 65.36 25.07
CA VAL A 614 16.41 66.24 25.87
C VAL A 614 16.82 67.48 25.08
N SER A 615 17.14 67.34 23.79
CA SER A 615 17.52 68.49 22.94
C SER A 615 16.33 69.40 22.62
N ALA A 616 15.13 68.85 22.40
CA ALA A 616 13.90 69.64 22.25
C ALA A 616 13.55 70.37 23.55
N ALA A 617 13.68 69.73 24.71
CA ALA A 617 13.51 70.39 26.00
C ALA A 617 14.50 71.55 26.15
N ALA A 618 15.79 71.33 25.87
CA ALA A 618 16.81 72.39 25.90
C ALA A 618 16.53 73.53 24.90
N ALA A 619 16.00 73.22 23.71
CA ALA A 619 15.59 74.21 22.70
C ALA A 619 14.38 75.04 23.17
N VAL A 620 13.39 74.43 23.83
CA VAL A 620 12.25 75.14 24.42
C VAL A 620 12.70 76.03 25.58
N THR A 621 13.62 75.55 26.44
CA THR A 621 14.18 76.37 27.52
C THR A 621 14.95 77.56 26.95
N SER A 622 15.78 77.36 25.92
CA SER A 622 16.54 78.44 25.28
C SER A 622 15.66 79.43 24.49
N ALA A 623 14.56 78.98 23.87
CA ALA A 623 13.56 79.85 23.24
C ALA A 623 12.74 80.68 24.27
N LEU A 624 12.51 80.16 25.48
CA LEU A 624 11.89 80.92 26.58
C LEU A 624 12.84 81.98 27.18
N PHE A 625 14.16 81.79 27.06
CA PHE A 625 15.15 82.80 27.46
C PHE A 625 15.45 83.85 26.38
N PHE A 626 15.16 83.57 25.10
CA PHE A 626 15.27 84.54 23.99
C PHE A 626 13.89 85.05 23.54
N ARG A 627 13.24 85.86 24.39
CA ARG A 627 12.14 86.73 23.96
C ARG A 627 12.77 88.02 23.39
N PRO A 628 12.57 88.41 22.12
CA PRO A 628 13.09 89.67 21.61
C PRO A 628 12.44 90.84 22.36
N ARG A 629 13.28 91.74 22.87
CA ARG A 629 12.89 92.99 23.54
C ARG A 629 12.22 93.88 22.48
N LYS A 630 10.94 94.22 22.68
CA LYS A 630 10.22 95.20 21.87
C LYS A 630 10.94 96.55 21.99
N GLU A 631 11.39 97.11 20.88
CA GLU A 631 11.61 98.56 20.76
C GLU A 631 10.23 99.22 20.62
N GLU A 632 9.97 100.23 21.46
CA GLU A 632 8.84 101.14 21.31
C GLU A 632 9.18 102.14 20.19
N GLU A 633 8.41 102.09 19.12
CA GLU A 633 8.38 103.14 18.10
C GLU A 633 7.16 104.02 18.35
N VAL A 634 7.44 105.33 18.46
CA VAL A 634 6.53 106.43 18.72
C VAL A 634 5.54 106.61 17.57
N ALA A 635 4.25 106.74 17.87
CA ALA A 635 3.25 107.18 16.91
C ALA A 635 2.65 108.52 17.35
N GLU A 636 2.98 109.59 16.62
CA GLU A 636 2.27 110.86 16.65
C GLU A 636 1.16 110.85 15.57
N ILE A 637 -0.07 110.88 16.07
CA ILE A 637 -1.34 111.48 15.61
C ILE A 637 -1.35 112.14 14.21
N GLU A 638 -2.36 111.82 13.38
CA GLU A 638 -3.27 112.87 12.87
C GLU A 638 -4.66 112.41 12.40
N ILE A 639 -5.54 113.39 12.47
CA ILE A 639 -7.01 113.47 12.42
C ILE A 639 -7.53 113.31 10.98
N GLY A 640 -8.71 112.69 10.82
CA GLY A 640 -9.46 112.66 9.56
C GLY A 640 -10.67 111.74 9.61
#